data_AF-K1XHY3-F1
#
_entry.id   AF-K1XHY3-F1
#
_cell.length_a   1.000
_cell.length_b   1.000
_cell.length_c   1.000
_cell.angle_alpha   90.00
_cell.angle_beta   90.00
_cell.angle_gamma   90.00
#
_symmetry.space_group_name_H-M   'P 1'
#
loop_
_entity.id
_entity.type
_entity.pdbx_description
1 polymer ?
#
loop_
_entity_poly.entity_id
_entity_poly.type
_entity_poly.pdbx_seq_one_letter_code
_entity_poly.pdbx_strand_id
1 'polypeptide(L)'
;MPLMMDDEMDMDDLFGDGGGLSLPSRPPPTKELHQRIDELRTGGCCQGIAWSRWGCIASIAPNGMALELRNLRCDPADGTWALSSPTVTANFSSPLDGRLKHLSWSPTGSDLAVIDTTGRVTIISIFASLNKASLSRDCRADPADDLHGVIGCYWLNLAAYPANRPNILHGPAIKEGSGYRFESSQTPVLGPCLPNQSRSAFVCVTTNGTLRVLWQQNNSKWNESHTELESIVSSDDLITHAAICSDKNGTLLIAYTTASMQLRTVRALIEWNQPKVDKVPPANLPLNPTIKTRHLAGTSWAPTISSDPMNTSPFDSSMVQISHLELLPPFADANSKSVPPTIITIRSSLPTFAAHYTQDVHTTVDRWEIRDKIQSVHHAFEQLSSRRNGAGHPPQPVVYLKKLESFTVKKVVVSMESINHGKVIAFACSDNSIEYRDRTDMSETFNDGNLERVWHLSQIGFAYTDDEPCLQVSLSPTYCSAVQLRNDGKVKWKQLNYHLRQIGTSTDDPLYSAAIAAITLSCATAVMRNANWDDILATIQPYATAQFAYDWLADFTPLIKLNADFSEETHHDVLVRNTTIQLCLCIQYSIGFKGEFNPRTFSGKLAWLVLQLRSIVVVVTMAANLHLPGPGGPNANERTTPLEDPEVINSLVGSVRWALDLVAWIIDTLLTLPTTLPPHITLTNASTLSLPDLLSYLHKTNTISLHLLLSSPSRGFLTAVCRRLQHLDFIACKAVLHNNATLEPNPANPNPSPPTKVSPALKAAYVQIAQLTGSSILNIKTLETLLASITSLIKNSYASSTNPVLSGSAPAERTRNNIEMKMLFGSSFPDAFKPVIVELFRKEGLLDGVKEQIDSSQLFFADFSMLEVDENKASVERRRRSEKTMDCFRKVWLENPPKGLAAEVNGRQGRWRRCARCAAVMEDVLTQRQALQWLIMQQRSLYIKLVHDVGDLSAVWSVGNNALCKFRYIEEGATPESVTSNFVRDQRPSFEIPKVLHHAFGSDRSYLFLRRVPGRTLDTAWQSLNEYWKRHYVNAIVDVCKEMAEWKGAGLGGLDDQNRLECYLGTPRGGSGFGSANIEAGCKEIGMDCSVILYHADLGPTTIIVEDEPIPGRVGIVDFLKLLVTSLWAGSSPSFDSPPGWTYLLQARVARLGGEQKFQKRLE
;
A
#
# COMPACT_ATOMS: atom_id res chain seq x y z
N MET A 1 32.27 43.14 55.97
CA MET A 1 31.27 44.13 56.42
C MET A 1 30.48 44.59 55.21
N PRO A 2 29.15 44.50 55.25
CA PRO A 2 28.32 45.59 54.74
C PRO A 2 27.28 46.04 55.79
N LEU A 3 27.03 47.35 55.81
CA LEU A 3 26.03 48.03 56.65
C LEU A 3 24.82 48.43 55.78
N MET A 4 23.67 48.34 56.43
CA MET A 4 22.29 48.60 56.03
C MET A 4 22.02 50.02 55.51
N MET A 5 21.01 50.20 54.64
CA MET A 5 19.66 50.62 55.06
C MET A 5 18.67 50.69 53.88
N ASP A 6 17.44 50.29 54.21
CA ASP A 6 16.20 50.25 53.46
C ASP A 6 15.67 51.62 53.00
N ASP A 7 14.81 51.63 51.97
CA ASP A 7 13.41 52.08 52.08
C ASP A 7 12.76 52.08 50.68
N GLU A 8 12.08 50.98 50.33
CA GLU A 8 11.01 50.97 49.32
C GLU A 8 9.73 51.45 50.01
N MET A 9 9.32 52.69 49.69
CA MET A 9 7.95 53.14 49.96
C MET A 9 7.00 52.42 49.01
N ASP A 10 6.13 51.62 49.60
CA ASP A 10 5.01 50.94 48.97
C ASP A 10 4.01 51.95 48.40
N MET A 11 3.91 51.99 47.07
CA MET A 11 3.01 52.86 46.30
C MET A 11 1.63 52.22 46.09
N ASP A 12 1.35 51.08 46.71
CA ASP A 12 0.07 50.36 46.58
C ASP A 12 -1.02 50.86 47.55
N ASP A 13 -0.71 51.78 48.48
CA ASP A 13 -1.66 52.22 49.53
C ASP A 13 -2.43 53.53 49.20
N LEU A 14 -2.36 54.06 47.97
CA LEU A 14 -2.97 55.35 47.61
C LEU A 14 -4.33 55.26 46.89
N PHE A 15 -4.74 54.07 46.41
CA PHE A 15 -6.03 53.89 45.72
C PHE A 15 -6.72 52.60 46.18
N GLY A 16 -7.57 52.74 47.19
CA GLY A 16 -8.33 51.66 47.80
C GLY A 16 -9.18 50.83 46.82
N ASP A 17 -9.14 49.52 47.08
CA ASP A 17 -10.04 48.44 46.70
C ASP A 17 -11.17 48.73 45.69
N GLY A 18 -10.98 48.18 44.48
CA GLY A 18 -12.06 47.79 43.59
C GLY A 18 -11.83 46.34 43.17
N GLY A 19 -12.45 45.39 43.88
CA GLY A 19 -12.33 43.95 43.67
C GLY A 19 -12.79 43.47 42.29
N GLY A 20 -11.89 43.56 41.30
CA GLY A 20 -11.96 42.84 40.05
C GLY A 20 -11.07 41.61 40.12
N LEU A 21 -11.64 40.43 39.87
CA LEU A 21 -10.92 39.16 39.67
C LEU A 21 -9.87 39.32 38.55
N SER A 22 -8.63 39.70 38.90
CA SER A 22 -7.51 39.67 37.96
C SER A 22 -7.10 38.20 37.78
N LEU A 23 -7.44 37.65 36.61
CA LEU A 23 -6.84 36.39 36.15
C LEU A 23 -5.31 36.53 36.22
N PRO A 24 -4.56 35.52 36.71
CA PRO A 24 -3.11 35.60 36.75
C PRO A 24 -2.57 35.84 35.34
N SER A 25 -1.72 36.86 35.19
CA SER A 25 -1.07 37.21 33.93
C SER A 25 -0.31 36.00 33.38
N ARG A 26 -0.58 35.62 32.12
CA ARG A 26 0.13 34.53 31.44
C ARG A 26 1.65 34.77 31.52
N PRO A 27 2.47 33.76 31.86
CA PRO A 27 3.92 33.94 31.91
C PRO A 27 4.43 34.45 30.54
N PRO A 28 5.44 35.33 30.54
CA PRO A 28 5.96 35.91 29.31
C PRO A 28 6.51 34.80 28.38
N PRO A 29 6.48 35.01 27.05
CA PRO A 29 6.99 34.03 26.10
C PRO A 29 8.47 33.74 26.34
N THR A 30 8.87 32.47 26.17
CA THR A 30 10.25 32.06 26.44
C THR A 30 11.24 32.62 25.40
N LYS A 31 12.52 32.69 25.74
CA LYS A 31 13.58 33.15 24.83
C LYS A 31 13.68 32.28 23.58
N GLU A 32 13.51 30.97 23.76
CA GLU A 32 13.55 29.98 22.69
C GLU A 32 12.39 30.18 21.70
N LEU A 33 11.21 30.58 22.19
CA LEU A 33 10.07 30.90 21.33
C LEU A 33 10.32 32.17 20.51
N HIS A 34 10.95 33.20 21.09
CA HIS A 34 11.36 34.39 20.33
C HIS A 34 12.33 34.02 19.21
N GLN A 35 13.38 33.26 19.54
CA GLN A 35 14.34 32.79 18.54
C GLN A 35 13.63 31.99 17.44
N ARG A 36 12.69 31.12 17.80
CA ARG A 36 11.94 30.32 16.82
C ARG A 36 11.10 31.19 15.88
N ILE A 37 10.42 32.21 16.40
CA ILE A 37 9.63 33.12 15.57
C ILE A 37 10.53 33.96 14.67
N ASP A 38 11.70 34.39 15.15
CA ASP A 38 12.67 35.10 14.32
C ASP A 38 13.23 34.20 13.20
N GLU A 39 13.53 32.93 13.49
CA GLU A 39 13.90 31.94 12.47
C GLU A 39 12.80 31.80 11.40
N LEU A 40 11.54 31.71 11.81
CA LEU A 40 10.40 31.64 10.90
C LEU A 40 10.24 32.91 10.06
N ARG A 41 10.53 34.09 10.62
CA ARG A 41 10.50 35.36 9.88
C ARG A 41 11.59 35.50 8.82
N THR A 42 12.76 34.89 9.05
CA THR A 42 13.88 34.96 8.11
C THR A 42 13.70 34.08 6.88
N GLY A 43 12.88 33.02 6.94
CA GLY A 43 12.63 32.17 5.77
C GLY A 43 11.60 31.07 5.93
N GLY A 44 10.94 30.68 4.82
CA GLY A 44 9.83 29.73 4.85
C GLY A 44 10.18 28.25 5.12
N CYS A 45 11.39 27.80 4.76
CA CYS A 45 11.81 26.42 5.00
C CYS A 45 12.64 26.28 6.29
N CYS A 46 11.97 26.11 7.43
CA CYS A 46 12.59 26.02 8.76
C CYS A 46 12.01 24.89 9.64
N GLN A 47 11.62 23.75 9.07
CA GLN A 47 10.97 22.65 9.78
C GLN A 47 12.01 21.60 10.19
N GLY A 48 12.37 21.57 11.47
CA GLY A 48 13.37 20.67 12.03
C GLY A 48 12.84 19.32 12.51
N ILE A 49 11.53 19.07 12.43
CA ILE A 49 10.90 17.78 12.74
C ILE A 49 9.83 17.43 11.70
N ALA A 50 9.83 16.18 11.21
CA ALA A 50 8.88 15.73 10.19
C ALA A 50 8.50 14.26 10.36
N TRP A 51 7.22 13.93 10.14
CA TRP A 51 6.69 12.56 10.25
C TRP A 51 6.36 11.96 8.87
N SER A 52 7.01 10.86 8.54
CA SER A 52 6.80 10.10 7.31
C SER A 52 5.47 9.35 7.28
N ARG A 53 4.89 9.20 6.08
CA ARG A 53 3.81 8.24 5.81
C ARG A 53 4.17 6.78 6.11
N TRP A 54 5.45 6.42 6.27
CA TRP A 54 5.86 5.08 6.69
C TRP A 54 5.98 4.93 8.21
N GLY A 55 5.72 6.01 8.97
CA GLY A 55 5.76 6.02 10.44
C GLY A 55 7.10 6.50 11.02
N CYS A 56 8.12 6.75 10.19
CA CYS A 56 9.41 7.28 10.64
C CYS A 56 9.33 8.78 10.96
N ILE A 57 9.84 9.16 12.12
CA ILE A 57 9.97 10.54 12.58
C ILE A 57 11.42 10.93 12.41
N ALA A 58 11.68 12.01 11.68
CA ALA A 58 13.00 12.61 11.56
C ALA A 58 13.04 13.93 12.31
N SER A 59 14.09 14.17 13.08
CA SER A 59 14.37 15.45 13.70
C SER A 59 15.84 15.85 13.52
N ILE A 60 16.11 17.14 13.38
CA ILE A 60 17.47 17.66 13.38
C ILE A 60 18.04 17.52 14.79
N ALA A 61 19.22 16.93 14.91
CA ALA A 61 19.91 16.77 16.20
C ALA A 61 20.25 18.15 16.79
N PRO A 62 20.39 18.30 18.12
CA PRO A 62 20.67 19.59 18.76
C PRO A 62 21.94 20.30 18.26
N ASN A 63 22.90 19.56 17.70
CA ASN A 63 24.12 20.11 17.10
C ASN A 63 23.89 20.74 15.71
N GLY A 64 22.72 20.54 15.09
CA GLY A 64 22.38 21.02 13.75
C GLY A 64 23.08 20.31 12.60
N MET A 65 23.81 19.21 12.83
CA MET A 65 24.67 18.57 11.81
C MET A 65 24.23 17.16 11.42
N ALA A 66 23.43 16.50 12.27
CA ALA A 66 22.96 15.14 12.06
C ALA A 66 21.43 15.06 12.17
N LEU A 67 20.87 13.92 11.75
CA LEU A 67 19.46 13.60 11.94
C LEU A 67 19.31 12.53 13.00
N GLU A 68 18.29 12.70 13.83
CA GLU A 68 17.76 11.63 14.66
C GLU A 68 16.53 11.02 13.99
N LEU A 69 16.55 9.70 13.80
CA LEU A 69 15.41 8.93 13.35
C LEU A 69 14.78 8.20 14.52
N ARG A 70 13.46 8.34 14.67
CA ARG A 70 12.65 7.69 15.71
C ARG A 70 11.41 7.07 15.08
N ASN A 71 10.83 6.09 15.76
CA ASN A 71 9.61 5.43 15.33
C ASN A 71 8.73 5.16 16.56
N LEU A 72 7.42 5.09 16.35
CA LEU A 72 6.55 4.48 17.35
C LEU A 72 6.87 2.99 17.43
N ARG A 73 6.92 2.45 18.64
CA ARG A 73 7.13 1.02 18.88
C ARG A 73 6.27 0.54 20.02
N CYS A 74 5.76 -0.67 19.86
CA CYS A 74 5.18 -1.48 20.92
C CYS A 74 6.31 -2.02 21.81
N ASP A 75 6.20 -1.83 23.13
CA ASP A 75 7.14 -2.30 24.11
C ASP A 75 6.97 -3.82 24.31
N PRO A 76 8.05 -4.61 24.23
CA PRO A 76 7.98 -6.06 24.39
C PRO A 76 7.55 -6.51 25.79
N ALA A 77 7.70 -5.69 26.83
CA ALA A 77 7.40 -6.09 28.20
C ALA A 77 5.90 -6.15 28.49
N ASP A 78 5.14 -5.17 28.02
CA ASP A 78 3.72 -4.97 28.38
C ASP A 78 2.80 -4.65 27.20
N GLY A 79 3.35 -4.46 26.00
CA GLY A 79 2.59 -4.11 24.81
C GLY A 79 2.19 -2.63 24.72
N THR A 80 2.70 -1.76 25.61
CA THR A 80 2.45 -0.31 25.56
C THR A 80 3.17 0.33 24.39
N TRP A 81 2.67 1.47 23.90
CA TRP A 81 3.32 2.19 22.80
C TRP A 81 4.21 3.30 23.34
N ALA A 82 5.40 3.44 22.76
CA ALA A 82 6.37 4.46 23.10
C ALA A 82 7.18 4.91 21.88
N LEU A 83 7.86 6.04 22.02
CA LEU A 83 8.83 6.50 21.04
C LEU A 83 10.13 5.69 21.18
N SER A 84 10.73 5.27 20.07
CA SER A 84 12.04 4.60 20.09
C SER A 84 13.16 5.52 20.58
N SER A 85 14.26 4.92 21.02
CA SER A 85 15.53 5.63 21.15
C SER A 85 15.94 6.24 19.79
N PRO A 86 16.64 7.39 19.79
CA PRO A 86 17.08 8.01 18.55
C PRO A 86 18.11 7.13 17.86
N THR A 87 17.98 6.99 16.54
CA THR A 87 19.06 6.48 15.68
C THR A 87 19.67 7.66 14.94
N VAL A 88 20.93 7.99 15.26
CA VAL A 88 21.61 9.17 14.71
C VAL A 88 22.29 8.81 13.39
N THR A 89 22.08 9.61 12.35
CA THR A 89 22.79 9.46 11.07
C THR A 89 24.22 9.98 11.17
N ALA A 90 25.09 9.53 10.25
CA ALA A 90 26.36 10.21 10.06
C ALA A 90 26.14 11.67 9.60
N ASN A 91 27.11 12.54 9.87
CA ASN A 91 27.09 13.92 9.41
C ASN A 91 27.15 13.95 7.87
N PHE A 92 26.33 14.81 7.26
CA PHE A 92 26.26 14.94 5.80
C PHE A 92 27.36 15.84 5.24
N SER A 93 27.74 16.88 5.99
CA SER A 93 28.71 17.91 5.60
C SER A 93 29.70 18.22 6.73
N SER A 94 30.76 18.97 6.40
CA SER A 94 31.70 19.48 7.40
C SER A 94 31.01 20.53 8.29
N PRO A 95 31.36 20.66 9.58
CA PRO A 95 30.80 21.69 10.48
C PRO A 95 30.92 23.13 9.97
N LEU A 96 31.86 23.38 9.06
CA LEU A 96 32.09 24.70 8.44
C LEU A 96 31.13 25.00 7.29
N ASP A 97 30.43 24.00 6.74
CA ASP A 97 29.68 24.13 5.50
C ASP A 97 28.19 24.46 5.71
N GLY A 98 27.76 24.85 6.92
CA GLY A 98 26.37 25.18 7.24
C GLY A 98 25.60 24.07 7.99
N ARG A 99 24.50 24.46 8.64
CA ARG A 99 23.68 23.60 9.52
C ARG A 99 22.42 23.12 8.82
N LEU A 100 21.90 21.96 9.21
CA LEU A 100 20.60 21.48 8.77
C LEU A 100 19.49 22.45 9.24
N LYS A 101 18.54 22.74 8.35
CA LYS A 101 17.50 23.76 8.56
C LYS A 101 16.07 23.23 8.32
N HIS A 102 15.87 22.34 7.34
CA HIS A 102 14.53 21.89 6.97
C HIS A 102 14.47 20.41 6.55
N LEU A 103 13.39 19.74 6.92
CA LEU A 103 13.09 18.34 6.63
C LEU A 103 11.75 18.21 5.89
N SER A 104 11.73 17.46 4.77
CA SER A 104 10.50 17.24 4.00
C SER A 104 10.41 15.82 3.44
N TRP A 105 9.42 15.05 3.90
CA TRP A 105 9.15 13.70 3.43
C TRP A 105 8.44 13.70 2.07
N SER A 106 8.81 12.76 1.21
CA SER A 106 8.13 12.52 -0.05
C SER A 106 6.71 11.97 0.16
N PRO A 107 5.81 12.07 -0.84
CA PRO A 107 4.45 11.56 -0.75
C PRO A 107 4.38 10.03 -0.62
N THR A 108 5.45 9.30 -0.96
CA THR A 108 5.56 7.87 -0.69
C THR A 108 5.92 7.60 0.78
N GLY A 109 6.57 8.54 1.47
CA GLY A 109 7.14 8.37 2.80
C GLY A 109 8.50 7.67 2.82
N SER A 110 9.00 7.21 1.68
CA SER A 110 10.27 6.47 1.58
C SER A 110 11.49 7.37 1.50
N ASP A 111 11.34 8.62 1.06
CA ASP A 111 12.45 9.53 0.80
C ASP A 111 12.30 10.82 1.61
N LEU A 112 13.39 11.28 2.20
CA LEU A 112 13.45 12.52 2.97
C LEU A 112 14.44 13.48 2.31
N ALA A 113 13.96 14.68 1.99
CA ALA A 113 14.81 15.80 1.66
C ALA A 113 15.31 16.46 2.95
N VAL A 114 16.62 16.62 3.05
CA VAL A 114 17.34 17.21 4.18
C VAL A 114 18.08 18.42 3.65
N ILE A 115 17.67 19.60 4.09
CA ILE A 115 18.10 20.87 3.53
C ILE A 115 18.91 21.62 4.58
N ASP A 116 20.05 22.17 4.17
CA ASP A 116 20.88 23.02 5.03
C ASP A 116 20.66 24.51 4.81
N THR A 117 21.29 25.34 5.65
CA THR A 117 21.22 26.80 5.61
C THR A 117 21.73 27.41 4.30
N THR A 118 22.60 26.70 3.58
CA THR A 118 23.24 27.15 2.32
C THR A 118 22.51 26.68 1.05
N GLY A 119 21.39 25.97 1.21
CA GLY A 119 20.55 25.54 0.09
C GLY A 119 20.92 24.19 -0.55
N ARG A 120 21.82 23.41 0.07
CA ARG A 120 22.17 22.07 -0.41
C ARG A 120 21.11 21.06 0.04
N VAL A 121 20.79 20.09 -0.82
CA VAL A 121 19.65 19.18 -0.61
C VAL A 121 20.10 17.71 -0.58
N THR A 122 20.32 17.15 0.61
CA THR A 122 20.59 15.71 0.72
C THR A 122 19.28 14.92 0.62
N ILE A 123 19.27 13.80 -0.09
CA ILE A 123 18.12 12.89 -0.10
C ILE A 123 18.54 11.56 0.51
N ILE A 124 17.84 11.17 1.58
CA ILE A 124 17.99 9.85 2.20
C ILE A 124 16.74 9.01 1.93
N SER A 125 16.92 7.72 1.71
CA SER A 125 15.85 6.76 1.48
C SER A 125 15.76 5.76 2.64
N ILE A 126 14.56 5.42 3.05
CA ILE A 126 14.25 4.38 4.04
C ILE A 126 13.47 3.29 3.30
N PHE A 127 14.16 2.23 2.92
CA PHE A 127 13.57 1.15 2.11
C PHE A 127 13.50 -0.19 2.86
N ALA A 128 14.58 -0.58 3.54
CA ALA A 128 14.72 -1.91 4.12
C ALA A 128 14.54 -2.00 5.64
N SER A 129 14.67 -0.91 6.40
CA SER A 129 14.44 -0.86 7.86
C SER A 129 14.16 0.57 8.30
N LEU A 130 13.19 0.78 9.20
CA LEU A 130 12.71 2.12 9.59
C LEU A 130 13.79 3.00 10.23
N ASN A 131 14.83 2.38 10.81
CA ASN A 131 15.95 3.07 11.46
C ASN A 131 17.24 3.03 10.63
N LYS A 132 17.22 2.47 9.42
CA LYS A 132 18.39 2.45 8.52
C LYS A 132 18.11 3.31 7.30
N ALA A 133 18.62 4.54 7.34
CA ALA A 133 18.64 5.41 6.18
C ALA A 133 19.80 5.05 5.25
N SER A 134 19.53 5.02 3.95
CA SER A 134 20.54 4.95 2.89
C SER A 134 20.62 6.28 2.17
N LEU A 135 21.83 6.78 1.95
CA LEU A 135 22.06 7.99 1.16
C LEU A 135 21.68 7.74 -0.31
N SER A 136 20.71 8.49 -0.83
CA SER A 136 20.20 8.39 -2.21
C SER A 136 20.76 9.49 -3.11
N ARG A 137 20.89 10.72 -2.57
CA ARG A 137 21.57 11.86 -3.20
C ARG A 137 22.53 12.49 -2.19
N ASP A 138 23.81 12.56 -2.54
CA ASP A 138 24.81 13.34 -1.80
C ASP A 138 24.75 14.80 -2.23
N CYS A 139 24.87 15.72 -1.28
CA CYS A 139 24.81 17.17 -1.51
C CYS A 139 26.20 17.82 -1.65
N ARG A 140 27.30 17.08 -1.51
CA ARG A 140 28.68 17.64 -1.57
C ARG A 140 29.04 18.33 -2.89
N ALA A 141 28.35 18.00 -3.97
CA ALA A 141 28.54 18.65 -5.27
C ALA A 141 27.72 19.94 -5.43
N ASP A 142 26.80 20.23 -4.50
CA ASP A 142 25.98 21.44 -4.53
C ASP A 142 26.82 22.65 -4.12
N PRO A 143 26.67 23.82 -4.79
CA PRO A 143 27.33 25.05 -4.36
C PRO A 143 26.82 25.47 -2.98
N ALA A 144 27.73 25.95 -2.13
CA ALA A 144 27.39 26.54 -0.84
C ALA A 144 27.38 28.07 -0.97
N ASP A 145 26.19 28.67 -0.90
CA ASP A 145 25.98 30.12 -0.98
C ASP A 145 24.72 30.49 -0.18
N ASP A 146 24.80 31.51 0.66
CA ASP A 146 23.68 31.96 1.48
C ASP A 146 22.49 32.44 0.64
N LEU A 147 22.74 32.94 -0.59
CA LEU A 147 21.70 33.35 -1.53
C LEU A 147 20.97 32.15 -2.17
N HIS A 148 21.53 30.94 -2.08
CA HIS A 148 20.88 29.71 -2.52
C HIS A 148 20.05 29.04 -1.44
N GLY A 149 19.96 29.63 -0.23
CA GLY A 149 19.10 29.14 0.84
C GLY A 149 17.69 28.81 0.35
N VAL A 150 17.21 27.61 0.63
CA VAL A 150 15.86 27.19 0.20
C VAL A 150 14.83 27.85 1.11
N ILE A 151 13.83 28.50 0.52
CA ILE A 151 12.77 29.25 1.22
C ILE A 151 11.35 28.72 0.94
N GLY A 152 11.24 27.73 0.05
CA GLY A 152 10.02 26.97 -0.22
C GLY A 152 10.34 25.65 -0.89
N CYS A 153 9.61 24.58 -0.55
CA CYS A 153 9.82 23.27 -1.17
C CYS A 153 8.53 22.48 -1.31
N TYR A 154 8.52 21.54 -2.26
CA TYR A 154 7.38 20.69 -2.56
C TYR A 154 7.80 19.42 -3.28
N TRP A 155 7.26 18.29 -2.86
CA TRP A 155 7.37 17.05 -3.59
C TRP A 155 6.20 16.88 -4.57
N LEU A 156 6.49 16.53 -5.81
CA LEU A 156 5.45 16.27 -6.80
C LEU A 156 4.58 15.07 -6.40
N ASN A 157 3.27 15.19 -6.64
CA ASN A 157 2.35 14.07 -6.44
C ASN A 157 2.74 12.88 -7.34
N LEU A 158 2.47 11.67 -6.86
CA LEU A 158 2.59 10.47 -7.68
C LEU A 158 1.50 10.43 -8.73
N ALA A 159 1.84 9.97 -9.94
CA ALA A 159 0.86 9.78 -10.99
C ALA A 159 -0.15 8.69 -10.59
N ALA A 160 -1.45 8.96 -10.80
CA ALA A 160 -2.51 8.01 -10.51
C ALA A 160 -2.40 6.76 -11.39
N TYR A 161 -2.58 5.57 -10.79
CA TYR A 161 -2.65 4.30 -11.51
C TYR A 161 -3.92 3.49 -11.18
N PRO A 162 -4.74 3.13 -12.18
CA PRO A 162 -4.69 3.59 -13.57
C PRO A 162 -4.86 5.12 -13.69
N ALA A 163 -4.48 5.69 -14.83
CA ALA A 163 -4.61 7.12 -15.08
C ALA A 163 -6.03 7.61 -14.77
N ASN A 164 -6.14 8.80 -14.17
CA ASN A 164 -7.40 9.42 -13.72
C ASN A 164 -8.09 8.73 -12.53
N ARG A 165 -7.45 7.79 -11.82
CA ARG A 165 -7.99 7.28 -10.56
C ARG A 165 -8.05 8.42 -9.54
N PRO A 166 -9.22 8.75 -8.97
CA PRO A 166 -9.34 9.81 -7.98
C PRO A 166 -8.81 9.35 -6.61
N ASN A 167 -8.38 10.32 -5.81
CA ASN A 167 -8.18 10.15 -4.38
C ASN A 167 -9.53 10.07 -3.68
N ILE A 168 -9.74 9.01 -2.91
CA ILE A 168 -10.97 8.79 -2.15
C ILE A 168 -10.75 9.27 -0.72
N LEU A 169 -11.68 10.07 -0.20
CA LEU A 169 -11.80 10.39 1.22
C LEU A 169 -13.06 9.71 1.74
N HIS A 170 -12.94 8.93 2.81
CA HIS A 170 -14.10 8.49 3.55
C HIS A 170 -14.48 9.55 4.57
N GLY A 171 -15.77 9.79 4.75
CA GLY A 171 -16.32 10.65 5.78
C GLY A 171 -17.38 11.62 5.27
N PRO A 172 -18.27 12.09 6.17
CA PRO A 172 -18.34 11.71 7.58
C PRO A 172 -18.98 10.34 7.79
N ALA A 173 -18.83 9.81 9.01
CA ALA A 173 -19.66 8.74 9.51
C ALA A 173 -20.99 9.33 10.03
N ILE A 174 -22.12 8.85 9.54
CA ILE A 174 -23.46 9.30 9.93
C ILE A 174 -24.15 8.15 10.66
N LYS A 175 -24.68 8.41 11.85
CA LYS A 175 -25.37 7.40 12.63
C LYS A 175 -26.68 6.99 11.96
N GLU A 176 -26.88 5.69 11.81
CA GLU A 176 -28.09 5.08 11.27
C GLU A 176 -28.50 3.89 12.16
N GLY A 177 -29.52 4.09 12.99
CA GLY A 177 -29.93 3.10 13.97
C GLY A 177 -28.85 2.85 15.03
N SER A 178 -28.38 1.61 15.12
CA SER A 178 -27.33 1.19 16.07
C SER A 178 -25.90 1.25 15.51
N GLY A 179 -25.71 1.62 14.24
CA GLY A 179 -24.40 1.67 13.58
C GLY A 179 -24.16 2.98 12.82
N TYR A 180 -23.07 3.04 12.06
CA TYR A 180 -22.72 4.19 11.23
C TYR A 180 -22.67 3.84 9.74
N ARG A 181 -23.19 4.73 8.90
CA ARG A 181 -22.94 4.76 7.47
C ARG A 181 -21.82 5.74 7.16
N PHE A 182 -20.83 5.28 6.40
CA PHE A 182 -19.68 6.10 6.02
C PHE A 182 -19.87 6.68 4.62
N GLU A 183 -19.84 8.01 4.50
CA GLU A 183 -19.86 8.66 3.19
C GLU A 183 -18.49 8.58 2.50
N SER A 184 -18.45 8.84 1.20
CA SER A 184 -17.20 8.91 0.45
C SER A 184 -17.23 10.06 -0.54
N SER A 185 -16.12 10.78 -0.63
CA SER A 185 -15.90 11.85 -1.60
C SER A 185 -14.65 11.54 -2.43
N GLN A 186 -14.62 12.03 -3.66
CA GLN A 186 -13.56 11.76 -4.62
C GLN A 186 -12.96 13.07 -5.12
N THR A 187 -11.63 13.14 -5.16
CA THR A 187 -10.90 14.31 -5.67
C THR A 187 -9.89 13.86 -6.73
N PRO A 188 -9.72 14.61 -7.83
CA PRO A 188 -8.72 14.27 -8.84
C PRO A 188 -7.30 14.43 -8.28
N VAL A 189 -6.37 13.60 -8.75
CA VAL A 189 -4.93 13.80 -8.49
C VAL A 189 -4.44 14.94 -9.37
N LEU A 190 -4.03 16.05 -8.77
CA LEU A 190 -3.46 17.21 -9.47
C LEU A 190 -1.96 16.97 -9.76
N GLY A 191 -1.53 17.31 -10.98
CA GLY A 191 -0.14 17.24 -11.41
C GLY A 191 0.59 18.59 -11.30
N PRO A 192 1.84 18.69 -11.79
CA PRO A 192 2.57 17.70 -12.57
C PRO A 192 3.06 16.50 -11.74
N CYS A 193 3.18 15.36 -12.41
CA CYS A 193 3.74 14.14 -11.84
C CYS A 193 4.94 13.69 -12.68
N LEU A 194 5.87 12.96 -12.07
CA LEU A 194 6.92 12.29 -12.82
C LEU A 194 6.29 11.20 -13.71
N PRO A 195 6.76 10.98 -14.95
CA PRO A 195 6.23 9.92 -15.81
C PRO A 195 6.42 8.51 -15.23
N ASN A 196 7.49 8.32 -14.45
CA ASN A 196 7.65 7.12 -13.63
C ASN A 196 6.76 7.21 -12.39
N GLN A 197 5.68 6.42 -12.41
CA GLN A 197 4.60 6.46 -11.41
C GLN A 197 5.03 6.05 -9.99
N SER A 198 6.16 5.35 -9.87
CA SER A 198 6.68 4.89 -8.58
C SER A 198 7.58 5.91 -7.87
N ARG A 199 7.91 7.02 -8.55
CA ARG A 199 8.88 8.01 -8.09
C ARG A 199 8.27 9.40 -8.07
N SER A 200 8.73 10.21 -7.12
CA SER A 200 8.42 11.63 -7.04
C SER A 200 9.66 12.45 -7.42
N ALA A 201 9.47 13.73 -7.72
CA ALA A 201 10.53 14.70 -7.89
C ALA A 201 10.41 15.79 -6.82
N PHE A 202 11.54 16.34 -6.40
CA PHE A 202 11.59 17.37 -5.37
C PHE A 202 11.78 18.74 -6.03
N VAL A 203 10.94 19.70 -5.68
CA VAL A 203 10.95 21.06 -6.22
C VAL A 203 11.25 22.02 -5.08
N CYS A 204 12.13 23.00 -5.30
CA CYS A 204 12.42 24.03 -4.30
C CYS A 204 12.67 25.40 -4.94
N VAL A 205 12.40 26.44 -4.16
CA VAL A 205 12.68 27.85 -4.52
C VAL A 205 13.72 28.38 -3.54
N THR A 206 14.68 29.10 -4.08
CA THR A 206 15.81 29.69 -3.35
C THR A 206 15.60 31.17 -3.08
N THR A 207 16.32 31.74 -2.11
CA THR A 207 16.27 33.16 -1.75
C THR A 207 16.54 34.07 -2.96
N ASN A 208 17.44 33.64 -3.86
CA ASN A 208 17.79 34.38 -5.07
C ASN A 208 16.79 34.26 -6.24
N GLY A 209 15.64 33.60 -6.04
CA GLY A 209 14.62 33.48 -7.08
C GLY A 209 14.79 32.32 -8.05
N THR A 210 15.70 31.37 -7.79
CA THR A 210 15.84 30.17 -8.63
C THR A 210 14.86 29.08 -8.22
N LEU A 211 14.06 28.57 -9.18
CA LEU A 211 13.23 27.37 -9.07
C LEU A 211 14.02 26.15 -9.54
N ARG A 212 14.27 25.20 -8.63
CA ARG A 212 15.04 23.96 -8.88
C ARG A 212 14.12 22.75 -8.83
N VAL A 213 14.31 21.82 -9.75
CA VAL A 213 13.62 20.52 -9.83
C VAL A 213 14.68 19.42 -9.79
N LEU A 214 14.73 18.70 -8.67
CA LEU A 214 15.57 17.51 -8.47
C LEU A 214 14.75 16.27 -8.82
N TRP A 215 15.26 15.44 -9.72
CA TRP A 215 14.55 14.26 -10.22
C TRP A 215 15.51 13.09 -10.46
N GLN A 216 14.99 11.87 -10.40
CA GLN A 216 15.79 10.67 -10.54
C GLN A 216 15.62 10.07 -11.94
N GLN A 217 16.73 9.84 -12.64
CA GLN A 217 16.75 9.12 -13.92
C GLN A 217 16.57 7.61 -13.70
N ASN A 218 16.26 6.86 -14.76
CA ASN A 218 16.00 5.41 -14.67
C ASN A 218 17.18 4.58 -14.14
N ASN A 219 18.41 5.10 -14.25
CA ASN A 219 19.61 4.52 -13.63
C ASN A 219 19.74 4.84 -12.12
N SER A 220 18.70 5.39 -11.51
CA SER A 220 18.65 5.80 -10.11
C SER A 220 19.58 6.97 -9.73
N LYS A 221 20.22 7.63 -10.69
CA LYS A 221 20.99 8.85 -10.44
C LYS A 221 20.08 10.08 -10.38
N TRP A 222 20.34 10.96 -9.42
CA TRP A 222 19.67 12.24 -9.29
C TRP A 222 20.26 13.27 -10.25
N ASN A 223 19.39 14.05 -10.89
CA ASN A 223 19.72 15.16 -11.77
C ASN A 223 18.92 16.39 -11.35
N GLU A 224 19.33 17.56 -11.83
CA GLU A 224 18.74 18.85 -11.52
C GLU A 224 18.42 19.61 -12.81
N SER A 225 17.24 20.22 -12.86
CA SER A 225 16.87 21.25 -13.83
C SER A 225 16.44 22.50 -13.06
N HIS A 226 16.78 23.69 -13.54
CA HIS A 226 16.41 24.95 -12.87
C HIS A 226 15.99 26.04 -13.85
N THR A 227 15.28 27.04 -13.34
CA THR A 227 14.94 28.28 -14.05
C THR A 227 14.86 29.43 -13.06
N GLU A 228 15.14 30.63 -13.51
CA GLU A 228 14.95 31.86 -12.74
C GLU A 228 13.45 32.23 -12.74
N LEU A 229 12.90 32.55 -11.56
CA LEU A 229 11.53 33.07 -11.40
C LEU A 229 11.52 34.58 -11.63
N GLU A 230 12.45 35.28 -11.01
CA GLU A 230 12.61 36.72 -11.06
C GLU A 230 14.08 37.08 -10.87
N SER A 231 14.54 38.11 -11.58
CA SER A 231 15.91 38.58 -11.44
C SER A 231 16.03 39.53 -10.27
N ILE A 232 16.77 39.09 -9.25
CA ILE A 232 16.97 39.83 -8.01
C ILE A 232 18.15 40.78 -8.20
N VAL A 233 17.84 42.08 -8.26
CA VAL A 233 18.80 43.15 -8.49
C VAL A 233 19.13 43.95 -7.22
N SER A 234 18.34 43.79 -6.15
CA SER A 234 18.55 44.44 -4.86
C SER A 234 18.27 43.51 -3.67
N SER A 235 18.74 43.88 -2.48
CA SER A 235 18.40 43.17 -1.24
C SER A 235 16.89 43.18 -0.93
N ASP A 236 16.18 44.19 -1.41
CA ASP A 236 14.75 44.37 -1.18
C ASP A 236 13.90 43.42 -2.05
N ASP A 237 14.51 42.86 -3.10
CA ASP A 237 13.88 41.89 -4.01
C ASP A 237 14.07 40.45 -3.53
N LEU A 238 14.89 40.20 -2.51
CA LEU A 238 15.15 38.86 -1.97
C LEU A 238 13.86 38.17 -1.56
N ILE A 239 13.70 36.91 -1.98
CA ILE A 239 12.54 36.11 -1.60
C ILE A 239 12.75 35.58 -0.18
N THR A 240 11.80 35.89 0.70
CA THR A 240 11.83 35.42 2.10
C THR A 240 11.07 34.12 2.26
N HIS A 241 9.89 33.99 1.64
CA HIS A 241 9.06 32.80 1.75
C HIS A 241 8.53 32.39 0.38
N ALA A 242 8.43 31.08 0.13
CA ALA A 242 7.71 30.54 -1.01
C ALA A 242 6.88 29.31 -0.62
N ALA A 243 5.71 29.18 -1.25
CA ALA A 243 4.84 28.04 -1.15
C ALA A 243 4.46 27.55 -2.55
N ILE A 244 4.39 26.22 -2.71
CA ILE A 244 4.19 25.58 -4.02
C ILE A 244 3.05 24.58 -3.88
N CYS A 245 2.13 24.57 -4.85
CA CYS A 245 1.10 23.54 -4.93
C CYS A 245 0.88 23.08 -6.38
N SER A 246 0.25 21.92 -6.53
CA SER A 246 -0.25 21.46 -7.82
C SER A 246 -1.49 22.27 -8.26
N ASP A 247 -1.60 22.54 -9.56
CA ASP A 247 -2.71 23.28 -10.18
C ASP A 247 -3.34 22.44 -11.31
N LYS A 248 -4.43 22.97 -11.87
CA LYS A 248 -5.08 22.43 -13.05
C LYS A 248 -4.09 22.30 -14.22
N ASN A 249 -4.41 21.42 -15.16
CA ASN A 249 -3.63 21.18 -16.38
C ASN A 249 -2.19 20.70 -16.15
N GLY A 250 -1.89 20.12 -14.98
CA GLY A 250 -0.55 19.56 -14.69
C GLY A 250 0.53 20.62 -14.53
N THR A 251 0.17 21.80 -14.00
CA THR A 251 1.11 22.89 -13.71
C THR A 251 1.29 23.08 -12.20
N LEU A 252 2.37 23.74 -11.80
CA LEU A 252 2.58 24.19 -10.42
C LEU A 252 2.13 25.64 -10.30
N LEU A 253 1.50 25.98 -9.18
CA LEU A 253 1.39 27.36 -8.71
C LEU A 253 2.42 27.59 -7.62
N ILE A 254 3.08 28.74 -7.69
CA ILE A 254 4.10 29.18 -6.75
C ILE A 254 3.67 30.56 -6.26
N ALA A 255 3.55 30.72 -4.94
CA ALA A 255 3.38 32.00 -4.30
C ALA A 255 4.65 32.32 -3.52
N TYR A 256 5.14 33.54 -3.58
CA TYR A 256 6.32 33.95 -2.81
C TYR A 256 6.24 35.40 -2.36
N THR A 257 6.97 35.71 -1.29
CA THR A 257 7.03 37.05 -0.70
C THR A 257 8.45 37.59 -0.71
N THR A 258 8.59 38.89 -1.00
CA THR A 258 9.87 39.59 -1.00
C THR A 258 10.13 40.33 0.31
N ALA A 259 11.38 40.72 0.55
CA ALA A 259 11.76 41.61 1.66
C ALA A 259 11.04 42.97 1.60
N SER A 260 10.76 43.48 0.39
CA SER A 260 9.93 44.67 0.10
C SER A 260 8.41 44.51 0.31
N MET A 261 7.99 43.49 1.06
CA MET A 261 6.60 43.22 1.41
C MET A 261 5.66 42.98 0.22
N GLN A 262 6.18 42.48 -0.90
CA GLN A 262 5.37 42.10 -2.06
C GLN A 262 5.02 40.61 -1.99
N LEU A 263 3.77 40.27 -2.33
CA LEU A 263 3.27 38.91 -2.54
C LEU A 263 3.07 38.72 -4.04
N ARG A 264 3.74 37.72 -4.61
CA ARG A 264 3.72 37.44 -6.05
C ARG A 264 3.35 36.00 -6.33
N THR A 265 2.79 35.76 -7.51
CA THR A 265 2.37 34.43 -7.96
C THR A 265 2.86 34.10 -9.36
N VAL A 266 3.37 32.89 -9.53
CA VAL A 266 3.91 32.34 -10.77
C VAL A 266 3.30 30.98 -11.02
N ARG A 267 3.01 30.68 -12.30
CA ARG A 267 2.69 29.33 -12.75
C ARG A 267 3.89 28.72 -13.45
N ALA A 268 4.24 27.48 -13.12
CA ALA A 268 5.34 26.74 -13.74
C ALA A 268 4.82 25.45 -14.41
N LEU A 269 5.30 25.17 -15.62
CA LEU A 269 5.06 23.94 -16.36
C LEU A 269 6.39 23.17 -16.45
N ILE A 270 6.37 21.89 -16.08
CA ILE A 270 7.51 20.98 -16.24
C ILE A 270 7.26 20.11 -17.46
N GLU A 271 8.05 20.30 -18.51
CA GLU A 271 8.02 19.49 -19.72
C GLU A 271 9.12 18.43 -19.60
N TRP A 272 8.75 17.17 -19.34
CA TRP A 272 9.72 16.08 -19.13
C TRP A 272 10.54 15.67 -20.37
N ASN A 273 10.19 16.20 -21.55
CA ASN A 273 10.82 15.96 -22.86
C ASN A 273 11.23 14.51 -23.09
N GLN A 274 10.28 13.59 -22.90
CA GLN A 274 10.54 12.18 -23.14
C GLN A 274 10.74 11.94 -24.65
N PRO A 275 11.81 11.25 -25.06
CA PRO A 275 12.00 10.92 -26.46
C PRO A 275 10.85 10.03 -26.93
N LYS A 276 10.28 10.31 -28.09
CA LYS A 276 9.23 9.47 -28.68
C LYS A 276 9.89 8.23 -29.28
N VAL A 277 10.14 7.23 -28.43
CA VAL A 277 10.62 5.91 -28.86
C VAL A 277 9.44 4.96 -28.78
N ASP A 278 9.02 4.46 -29.93
CA ASP A 278 8.02 3.39 -30.00
C ASP A 278 8.55 2.17 -29.24
N LYS A 279 7.69 1.47 -28.48
CA LYS A 279 8.04 0.20 -27.79
C LYS A 279 8.93 0.28 -26.54
N VAL A 280 9.10 1.46 -25.89
CA VAL A 280 9.58 1.54 -24.48
C VAL A 280 8.55 2.25 -23.58
N PRO A 281 8.22 1.76 -22.36
CA PRO A 281 7.26 2.44 -21.50
C PRO A 281 7.76 3.85 -21.15
N PRO A 282 6.89 4.87 -21.07
CA PRO A 282 7.29 6.23 -20.68
C PRO A 282 8.11 6.27 -19.40
N ALA A 283 7.84 5.38 -18.44
CA ALA A 283 8.57 5.28 -17.17
C ALA A 283 10.04 4.85 -17.32
N ASN A 284 10.42 4.21 -18.44
CA ASN A 284 11.77 3.69 -18.70
C ASN A 284 12.53 4.53 -19.75
N LEU A 285 11.88 5.54 -20.32
CA LEU A 285 12.53 6.48 -21.22
C LEU A 285 13.35 7.49 -20.43
N PRO A 286 14.55 7.88 -20.92
CA PRO A 286 15.34 8.91 -20.27
C PRO A 286 14.57 10.23 -20.31
N LEU A 287 14.59 10.97 -19.20
CA LEU A 287 13.96 12.28 -19.09
C LEU A 287 15.00 13.39 -19.38
N ASN A 288 14.53 14.52 -19.91
CA ASN A 288 15.32 15.75 -20.04
C ASN A 288 14.44 16.98 -19.74
N PRO A 289 14.05 17.20 -18.47
CA PRO A 289 13.00 18.15 -18.15
C PRO A 289 13.42 19.61 -18.36
N THR A 290 12.55 20.37 -19.02
CA THR A 290 12.63 21.84 -19.13
C THR A 290 11.48 22.50 -18.37
N ILE A 291 11.74 23.67 -17.77
CA ILE A 291 10.78 24.38 -16.95
C ILE A 291 10.38 25.67 -17.66
N LYS A 292 9.07 25.92 -17.81
CA LYS A 292 8.51 27.15 -18.36
C LYS A 292 7.71 27.87 -17.29
N THR A 293 7.97 29.16 -17.07
CA THR A 293 7.32 29.96 -16.03
C THR A 293 6.48 31.09 -16.64
N ARG A 294 5.40 31.46 -15.96
CA ARG A 294 4.54 32.61 -16.29
C ARG A 294 4.10 33.32 -15.03
N HIS A 295 4.45 34.60 -14.89
CA HIS A 295 3.95 35.47 -13.83
C HIS A 295 2.45 35.69 -13.98
N LEU A 296 1.73 35.64 -12.84
CA LEU A 296 0.27 35.74 -12.80
C LEU A 296 -0.19 37.08 -12.21
N ALA A 297 0.09 37.30 -10.93
CA ALA A 297 -0.36 38.48 -10.20
C ALA A 297 0.58 38.83 -9.05
N GLY A 298 0.60 40.10 -8.66
CA GLY A 298 1.33 40.61 -7.50
C GLY A 298 0.51 41.65 -6.73
N THR A 299 0.75 41.75 -5.42
CA THR A 299 0.15 42.76 -4.53
C THR A 299 1.10 43.03 -3.36
N SER A 300 0.96 44.16 -2.68
CA SER A 300 1.56 44.31 -1.35
C SER A 300 0.77 43.50 -0.32
N TRP A 301 1.47 42.84 0.60
CA TRP A 301 0.86 42.17 1.75
C TRP A 301 0.92 43.01 3.03
N ALA A 302 1.53 44.21 2.99
CA ALA A 302 1.68 45.09 4.14
C ALA A 302 0.32 45.39 4.83
N PRO A 303 0.29 45.56 6.17
CA PRO A 303 -0.92 45.96 6.88
C PRO A 303 -1.43 47.30 6.36
N THR A 304 -2.73 47.42 6.13
CA THR A 304 -3.37 48.73 5.86
C THR A 304 -3.30 49.56 7.14
N ILE A 305 -2.36 50.50 7.20
CA ILE A 305 -2.27 51.47 8.29
C ILE A 305 -3.51 52.37 8.19
N SER A 306 -4.32 52.43 9.24
CA SER A 306 -5.41 53.41 9.34
C SER A 306 -4.81 54.81 9.26
N SER A 307 -5.31 55.62 8.33
CA SER A 307 -4.89 57.02 8.10
C SER A 307 -5.36 57.97 9.21
N ASP A 308 -5.21 57.57 10.48
CA ASP A 308 -5.49 58.43 11.62
C ASP A 308 -4.15 58.83 12.27
N PRO A 309 -3.61 60.03 11.95
CA PRO A 309 -2.27 60.43 12.33
C PRO A 309 -2.08 60.66 13.83
N MET A 310 -3.13 60.55 14.66
CA MET A 310 -3.08 60.75 16.11
C MET A 310 -2.88 59.48 16.95
N ASN A 311 -2.92 58.27 16.38
CA ASN A 311 -2.77 57.01 17.13
C ASN A 311 -1.84 56.00 16.42
N THR A 312 -0.69 56.47 15.95
CA THR A 312 0.40 55.57 15.54
C THR A 312 1.12 55.07 16.81
N SER A 313 0.56 54.04 17.45
CA SER A 313 1.36 53.25 18.40
C SER A 313 2.58 52.72 17.66
N PRO A 314 3.80 52.78 18.23
CA PRO A 314 5.01 52.28 17.59
C PRO A 314 4.95 50.75 17.61
N PHE A 315 4.24 50.15 16.67
CA PHE A 315 4.38 48.71 16.41
C PHE A 315 5.80 48.49 15.91
N ASP A 316 6.56 47.64 16.61
CA ASP A 316 7.88 47.21 16.17
C ASP A 316 7.78 46.61 14.76
N SER A 317 8.65 47.07 13.84
CA SER A 317 8.68 46.60 12.45
C SER A 317 8.87 45.08 12.35
N SER A 318 9.48 44.44 13.37
CA SER A 318 9.63 42.99 13.47
C SER A 318 8.28 42.26 13.65
N MET A 319 7.29 42.88 14.30
CA MET A 319 5.96 42.31 14.55
C MET A 319 5.09 42.23 13.29
N VAL A 320 5.53 42.87 12.20
CA VAL A 320 4.80 42.93 10.92
C VAL A 320 5.26 41.82 9.96
N GLN A 321 6.35 41.11 10.26
CA GLN A 321 6.90 40.10 9.36
C GLN A 321 6.07 38.80 9.28
N ILE A 322 6.09 38.16 8.11
CA ILE A 322 5.46 36.85 7.87
C ILE A 322 6.30 35.77 8.55
N SER A 323 5.65 34.88 9.31
CA SER A 323 6.26 33.67 9.89
C SER A 323 5.97 32.41 9.07
N HIS A 324 4.85 32.36 8.35
CA HIS A 324 4.53 31.24 7.46
C HIS A 324 3.81 31.72 6.19
N LEU A 325 4.10 31.04 5.08
CA LEU A 325 3.40 31.17 3.80
C LEU A 325 3.01 29.76 3.34
N GLU A 326 1.73 29.54 3.05
CA GLU A 326 1.22 28.27 2.55
C GLU A 326 0.30 28.52 1.34
N LEU A 327 0.32 27.60 0.37
CA LEU A 327 -0.50 27.68 -0.84
C LEU A 327 -1.35 26.42 -0.96
N LEU A 328 -2.66 26.59 -0.80
CA LEU A 328 -3.61 25.49 -0.89
C LEU A 328 -4.09 25.29 -2.34
N PRO A 329 -4.07 24.05 -2.87
CA PRO A 329 -4.48 23.75 -4.24
C PRO A 329 -5.98 23.99 -4.44
N PRO A 330 -6.47 24.13 -5.69
CA PRO A 330 -7.90 24.25 -5.95
C PRO A 330 -8.64 23.00 -5.46
N PHE A 331 -9.81 23.20 -4.85
CA PHE A 331 -10.66 22.15 -4.31
C PHE A 331 -12.06 22.26 -4.91
N ALA A 332 -12.75 21.15 -5.14
CA ALA A 332 -14.14 21.13 -5.57
C ALA A 332 -14.93 20.18 -4.67
N ASP A 333 -16.01 20.70 -4.08
CA ASP A 333 -16.91 19.88 -3.25
C ASP A 333 -17.83 19.01 -4.11
N ALA A 334 -18.41 17.96 -3.53
CA ALA A 334 -19.38 17.07 -4.19
C ALA A 334 -20.59 17.84 -4.75
N ASN A 335 -20.93 18.98 -4.15
CA ASN A 335 -21.98 19.91 -4.60
C ASN A 335 -21.51 20.91 -5.67
N SER A 336 -20.39 20.66 -6.36
CA SER A 336 -19.84 21.47 -7.46
C SER A 336 -19.37 22.90 -7.12
N LYS A 337 -19.35 23.29 -5.83
CA LYS A 337 -18.70 24.54 -5.40
C LYS A 337 -17.18 24.37 -5.48
N SER A 338 -16.56 24.98 -6.49
CA SER A 338 -15.11 25.05 -6.61
C SER A 338 -14.55 26.17 -5.74
N VAL A 339 -13.68 25.82 -4.80
CA VAL A 339 -12.84 26.75 -4.04
C VAL A 339 -11.57 27.01 -4.86
N PRO A 340 -11.25 28.28 -5.20
CA PRO A 340 -10.03 28.63 -5.90
C PRO A 340 -8.76 28.29 -5.10
N PRO A 341 -7.58 28.26 -5.74
CA PRO A 341 -6.32 28.21 -5.00
C PRO A 341 -6.23 29.36 -4.00
N THR A 342 -5.77 29.07 -2.78
CA THR A 342 -5.78 30.02 -1.67
C THR A 342 -4.39 30.15 -1.06
N ILE A 343 -3.86 31.36 -1.05
CA ILE A 343 -2.62 31.72 -0.34
C ILE A 343 -2.99 32.08 1.09
N ILE A 344 -2.22 31.57 2.04
CA ILE A 344 -2.35 31.87 3.47
C ILE A 344 -1.01 32.41 3.95
N THR A 345 -1.02 33.58 4.58
CA THR A 345 0.14 34.08 5.32
C THR A 345 -0.19 34.22 6.79
N ILE A 346 0.78 33.88 7.63
CA ILE A 346 0.68 33.96 9.07
C ILE A 346 1.68 35.01 9.57
N ARG A 347 1.23 35.90 10.44
CA ARG A 347 2.06 36.90 11.12
C ARG A 347 1.89 36.73 12.62
N SER A 348 2.96 36.35 13.31
CA SER A 348 2.95 36.11 14.75
C SER A 348 3.61 37.28 15.48
N SER A 349 2.89 37.82 16.47
CA SER A 349 3.33 38.93 17.31
C SER A 349 3.62 38.47 18.73
N LEU A 350 4.79 38.84 19.23
CA LEU A 350 5.30 38.54 20.56
C LEU A 350 5.68 39.86 21.24
N PRO A 351 5.26 40.11 22.50
CA PRO A 351 5.64 41.31 23.24
C PRO A 351 7.15 41.38 23.44
N THR A 352 7.74 42.56 23.24
CA THR A 352 9.17 42.78 23.48
C THR A 352 9.49 42.67 24.97
N PHE A 353 10.64 42.08 25.33
CA PHE A 353 11.12 41.97 26.72
C PHE A 353 11.21 43.32 27.49
N ALA A 354 11.23 44.45 26.77
CA ALA A 354 11.36 45.80 27.32
C ALA A 354 10.03 46.57 27.45
N ALA A 355 8.88 45.97 27.10
CA ALA A 355 7.60 46.65 27.16
C ALA A 355 7.05 46.68 28.60
N HIS A 356 6.85 47.88 29.16
CA HIS A 356 6.25 48.09 30.49
C HIS A 356 4.73 47.83 30.55
N TYR A 357 4.12 47.51 29.42
CA TYR A 357 2.70 47.12 29.30
C TYR A 357 2.63 45.67 28.80
N THR A 358 1.88 44.81 29.49
CA THR A 358 1.60 43.43 29.10
C THR A 358 0.79 43.40 27.80
N GLN A 359 1.47 43.36 26.65
CA GLN A 359 0.83 43.08 25.37
C GLN A 359 0.58 41.58 25.22
N ASP A 360 -0.65 41.22 24.85
CA ASP A 360 -1.04 39.83 24.59
C ASP A 360 -0.39 39.30 23.30
N VAL A 361 0.12 38.07 23.36
CA VAL A 361 0.56 37.33 22.17
C VAL A 361 -0.62 37.08 21.22
N HIS A 362 -0.38 37.24 19.92
CA HIS A 362 -1.40 36.96 18.92
C HIS A 362 -0.80 36.57 17.57
N THR A 363 -1.61 35.90 16.76
CA THR A 363 -1.29 35.55 15.38
C THR A 363 -2.40 36.06 14.47
N THR A 364 -2.04 36.80 13.44
CA THR A 364 -2.97 37.23 12.37
C THR A 364 -2.77 36.37 11.14
N VAL A 365 -3.88 35.88 10.58
CA VAL A 365 -3.89 35.06 9.36
C VAL A 365 -4.58 35.85 8.25
N ASP A 366 -3.83 36.13 7.20
CA ASP A 366 -4.31 36.77 5.98
C ASP A 366 -4.48 35.72 4.87
N ARG A 367 -5.52 35.89 4.04
CA ARG A 367 -5.88 34.93 2.98
C ARG A 367 -6.09 35.64 1.65
N TRP A 368 -5.57 35.08 0.56
CA TRP A 368 -5.78 35.58 -0.80
C TRP A 368 -6.20 34.46 -1.74
N GLU A 369 -7.26 34.67 -2.50
CA GLU A 369 -7.66 33.75 -3.57
C GLU A 369 -7.07 34.18 -4.90
N ILE A 370 -6.55 33.21 -5.65
CA ILE A 370 -6.10 33.39 -7.03
C ILE A 370 -7.33 33.23 -7.93
N ARG A 371 -7.79 34.31 -8.57
CA ARG A 371 -9.00 34.31 -9.40
C ARG A 371 -8.73 34.84 -10.81
N ASP A 372 -9.49 34.33 -11.77
CA ASP A 372 -9.53 34.85 -13.13
C ASP A 372 -10.61 35.94 -13.24
N LYS A 373 -10.27 37.08 -13.83
CA LYS A 373 -11.20 38.15 -14.21
C LYS A 373 -11.29 38.21 -15.73
N ILE A 374 -12.49 37.99 -16.27
CA ILE A 374 -12.77 38.24 -17.69
C ILE A 374 -12.68 39.76 -17.92
N GLN A 375 -11.86 40.18 -18.88
CA GLN A 375 -11.79 41.58 -19.25
C GLN A 375 -13.03 41.93 -20.07
N SER A 376 -13.87 42.83 -19.55
CA SER A 376 -14.87 43.52 -20.37
C SER A 376 -14.23 44.75 -20.99
N VAL A 377 -14.26 44.84 -22.31
CA VAL A 377 -13.83 46.05 -23.02
C VAL A 377 -14.89 47.12 -22.76
N HIS A 378 -14.48 48.36 -22.47
CA HIS A 378 -15.43 49.45 -22.29
C HIS A 378 -16.23 49.68 -23.58
N HIS A 379 -17.55 49.87 -23.46
CA HIS A 379 -18.52 49.88 -24.59
C HIS A 379 -18.15 50.86 -25.72
N ALA A 380 -17.39 51.92 -25.41
CA ALA A 380 -16.86 52.89 -26.38
C ALA A 380 -15.81 52.32 -27.34
N PHE A 381 -15.03 51.31 -26.94
CA PHE A 381 -14.02 50.67 -27.79
C PHE A 381 -14.61 49.57 -28.68
N GLU A 382 -15.74 48.96 -28.30
CA GLU A 382 -16.47 48.04 -29.18
C GLU A 382 -16.97 48.74 -30.47
N GLN A 383 -17.29 50.04 -30.38
CA GLN A 383 -17.73 50.84 -31.52
C GLN A 383 -16.59 51.15 -32.52
N LEU A 384 -15.33 51.16 -32.07
CA LEU A 384 -14.15 51.41 -32.91
C LEU A 384 -13.73 50.18 -33.73
N SER A 385 -14.14 48.97 -33.33
CA SER A 385 -13.85 47.71 -34.02
C SER A 385 -14.67 47.48 -35.30
N SER A 386 -15.68 48.31 -35.59
CA SER A 386 -16.57 48.17 -36.76
C SER A 386 -15.91 48.46 -38.12
N ARG A 387 -14.64 48.92 -38.16
CA ARG A 387 -13.95 49.33 -39.40
C ARG A 387 -12.74 48.49 -39.83
N ARG A 388 -12.51 47.29 -39.27
CA ARG A 388 -11.45 46.38 -39.75
C ARG A 388 -11.93 44.93 -39.82
N ASN A 389 -11.80 44.32 -41.00
CA ASN A 389 -12.03 42.89 -41.28
C ASN A 389 -10.96 41.98 -40.64
N GLY A 390 -10.72 42.12 -39.34
CA GLY A 390 -9.91 41.20 -38.55
C GLY A 390 -10.75 40.72 -37.37
N ALA A 391 -11.03 39.43 -37.30
CA ALA A 391 -11.65 38.82 -36.12
C ALA A 391 -10.70 39.03 -34.93
N GLY A 392 -10.99 40.03 -34.09
CA GLY A 392 -10.26 40.27 -32.85
C GLY A 392 -10.52 39.10 -31.90
N HIS A 393 -9.47 38.43 -31.44
CA HIS A 393 -9.60 37.47 -30.35
C HIS A 393 -10.10 38.20 -29.09
N PRO A 394 -11.04 37.63 -28.33
CA PRO A 394 -11.47 38.21 -27.06
C PRO A 394 -10.27 38.35 -26.11
N PRO A 395 -10.20 39.44 -25.31
CA PRO A 395 -9.09 39.66 -24.40
C PRO A 395 -8.98 38.50 -23.40
N GLN A 396 -7.74 38.01 -23.21
CA GLN A 396 -7.47 36.89 -22.32
C GLN A 396 -7.81 37.27 -20.86
N PRO A 397 -8.34 36.33 -20.04
CA PRO A 397 -8.59 36.58 -18.63
C PRO A 397 -7.32 37.03 -17.90
N VAL A 398 -7.46 38.00 -16.99
CA VAL A 398 -6.37 38.46 -16.11
C VAL A 398 -6.49 37.77 -14.77
N VAL A 399 -5.39 37.21 -14.29
CA VAL A 399 -5.33 36.65 -12.94
C VAL A 399 -5.11 37.79 -11.95
N TYR A 400 -5.85 37.80 -10.84
CA TYR A 400 -5.65 38.76 -9.75
C TYR A 400 -5.77 38.08 -8.38
N LEU A 401 -5.23 38.74 -7.36
CA LEU A 401 -5.29 38.29 -5.97
C LEU A 401 -6.45 38.99 -5.25
N LYS A 402 -7.43 38.21 -4.80
CA LYS A 402 -8.54 38.71 -3.98
C LYS A 402 -8.23 38.47 -2.50
N LYS A 403 -7.93 39.53 -1.75
CA LYS A 403 -7.81 39.44 -0.28
C LYS A 403 -9.18 39.08 0.34
N LEU A 404 -9.19 38.08 1.21
CA LEU A 404 -10.35 37.70 2.03
C LEU A 404 -10.21 38.31 3.43
N GLU A 405 -11.26 38.15 4.23
CA GLU A 405 -11.25 38.59 5.63
C GLU A 405 -10.13 37.90 6.43
N SER A 406 -9.32 38.73 7.07
CA SER A 406 -8.26 38.34 7.98
C SER A 406 -8.84 38.05 9.35
N PHE A 407 -8.28 37.08 10.07
CA PHE A 407 -8.69 36.79 11.44
C PHE A 407 -7.46 36.71 12.36
N THR A 408 -7.67 36.96 13.64
CA THR A 408 -6.61 36.98 14.66
C THR A 408 -6.93 36.00 15.77
N VAL A 409 -5.95 35.21 16.18
CA VAL A 409 -6.01 34.27 17.30
C VAL A 409 -5.09 34.76 18.40
N LYS A 410 -5.51 34.69 19.67
CA LYS A 410 -4.70 35.06 20.85
C LYS A 410 -3.68 33.98 21.25
N LYS A 411 -3.00 33.41 20.25
CA LYS A 411 -2.00 32.34 20.37
C LYS A 411 -0.91 32.55 19.33
N VAL A 412 0.24 31.92 19.54
CA VAL A 412 1.34 31.91 18.58
C VAL A 412 1.27 30.61 17.79
N VAL A 413 0.98 30.70 16.49
CA VAL A 413 1.03 29.54 15.59
C VAL A 413 2.49 29.21 15.27
N VAL A 414 2.86 27.94 15.41
CA VAL A 414 4.23 27.44 15.14
C VAL A 414 4.28 26.45 13.97
N SER A 415 3.14 25.90 13.58
CA SER A 415 3.01 25.00 12.43
C SER A 415 1.58 25.02 11.89
N MET A 416 1.45 24.76 10.60
CA MET A 416 0.19 24.67 9.87
C MET A 416 0.24 23.48 8.92
N GLU A 417 -0.80 22.64 8.93
CA GLU A 417 -0.95 21.53 8.00
C GLU A 417 -2.37 21.47 7.43
N SER A 418 -2.53 20.92 6.22
CA SER A 418 -3.85 20.75 5.60
C SER A 418 -4.31 19.30 5.66
N ILE A 419 -5.55 19.07 6.08
CA ILE A 419 -6.15 17.75 6.25
C ILE A 419 -7.38 17.59 5.36
N ASN A 420 -7.90 16.36 5.21
CA ASN A 420 -9.11 16.08 4.41
C ASN A 420 -9.05 16.64 2.97
N HIS A 421 -7.93 16.44 2.28
CA HIS A 421 -7.66 16.97 0.92
C HIS A 421 -7.69 18.51 0.86
N GLY A 422 -7.26 19.16 1.96
CA GLY A 422 -7.21 20.60 2.06
C GLY A 422 -8.58 21.24 2.30
N LYS A 423 -9.56 20.49 2.82
CA LYS A 423 -10.85 21.05 3.28
C LYS A 423 -10.75 21.67 4.66
N VAL A 424 -9.90 21.14 5.52
CA VAL A 424 -9.69 21.59 6.89
C VAL A 424 -8.21 21.91 7.08
N ILE A 425 -7.93 22.96 7.85
CA ILE A 425 -6.58 23.42 8.20
C ILE A 425 -6.38 23.18 9.69
N ALA A 426 -5.25 22.56 10.05
CA ALA A 426 -4.83 22.37 11.42
C ALA A 426 -3.75 23.40 11.77
N PHE A 427 -3.99 24.21 12.81
CA PHE A 427 -3.04 25.15 13.37
C PHE A 427 -2.49 24.59 14.68
N ALA A 428 -1.18 24.30 14.72
CA ALA A 428 -0.50 23.94 15.97
C ALA A 428 0.09 25.21 16.60
N CYS A 429 -0.26 25.44 17.86
CA CYS A 429 0.14 26.61 18.62
C CYS A 429 1.28 26.30 19.60
N SER A 430 2.06 27.32 19.97
CA SER A 430 3.19 27.19 20.90
C SER A 430 2.79 26.70 22.29
N ASP A 431 1.52 26.91 22.67
CA ASP A 431 0.93 26.41 23.91
C ASP A 431 0.40 24.99 23.81
N ASN A 432 0.83 24.26 22.77
CA ASN A 432 0.48 22.86 22.51
C ASN A 432 -0.99 22.61 22.12
N SER A 433 -1.81 23.65 21.96
CA SER A 433 -3.14 23.48 21.39
C SER A 433 -3.08 23.28 19.87
N ILE A 434 -3.98 22.44 19.35
CA ILE A 434 -4.18 22.23 17.91
C ILE A 434 -5.62 22.61 17.58
N GLU A 435 -5.78 23.66 16.78
CA GLU A 435 -7.10 24.14 16.32
C GLU A 435 -7.35 23.68 14.88
N TYR A 436 -8.52 23.07 14.64
CA TYR A 436 -8.96 22.69 13.30
C TYR A 436 -9.95 23.72 12.78
N ARG A 437 -9.75 24.21 11.56
CA ARG A 437 -10.62 25.24 10.95
C ARG A 437 -11.03 24.88 9.54
N ASP A 438 -12.27 25.19 9.17
CA ASP A 438 -12.74 25.03 7.79
C ASP A 438 -11.97 25.99 6.86
N ARG A 439 -11.56 25.51 5.69
CA ARG A 439 -10.75 26.30 4.75
C ARG A 439 -11.47 27.55 4.24
N THR A 440 -12.80 27.50 4.10
CA THR A 440 -13.56 28.53 3.39
C THR A 440 -13.84 29.74 4.27
N ASP A 441 -14.36 29.54 5.48
CA ASP A 441 -14.72 30.62 6.40
C ASP A 441 -13.77 30.76 7.60
N MET A 442 -12.86 29.81 7.84
CA MET A 442 -11.98 29.74 9.01
C MET A 442 -12.71 29.58 10.34
N SER A 443 -13.96 29.11 10.30
CA SER A 443 -14.69 28.67 11.49
C SER A 443 -13.98 27.47 12.11
N GLU A 444 -13.91 27.43 13.44
CA GLU A 444 -13.37 26.29 14.16
C GLU A 444 -14.29 25.08 13.97
N THR A 445 -13.69 23.91 13.72
CA THR A 445 -14.39 22.65 13.50
C THR A 445 -13.84 21.56 14.42
N PHE A 446 -14.52 20.42 14.49
CA PHE A 446 -14.20 19.31 15.41
C PHE A 446 -14.25 19.70 16.89
N ASN A 447 -15.17 20.58 17.28
CA ASN A 447 -15.42 20.99 18.66
C ASN A 447 -16.93 21.00 19.02
N ASP A 448 -17.79 20.45 18.16
CA ASP A 448 -19.25 20.51 18.30
C ASP A 448 -19.85 19.39 19.18
N GLY A 449 -19.07 18.37 19.55
CA GLY A 449 -19.54 17.24 20.35
C GLY A 449 -20.55 16.35 19.62
N ASN A 450 -20.66 16.46 18.29
CA ASN A 450 -21.71 15.77 17.53
C ASN A 450 -21.39 14.28 17.33
N LEU A 451 -22.10 13.44 18.08
CA LEU A 451 -21.99 11.98 17.97
C LEU A 451 -22.79 11.39 16.80
N GLU A 452 -23.70 12.14 16.18
CA GLU A 452 -24.53 11.64 15.08
C GLU A 452 -23.84 11.79 13.70
N ARG A 453 -22.87 12.71 13.59
CA ARG A 453 -22.09 12.97 12.36
C ARG A 453 -20.61 13.20 12.70
N VAL A 454 -19.81 12.15 12.60
CA VAL A 454 -18.42 12.11 13.09
C VAL A 454 -17.41 12.17 11.94
N TRP A 455 -16.43 13.07 12.05
CA TRP A 455 -15.30 13.22 11.11
C TRP A 455 -13.94 12.91 11.73
N HIS A 456 -13.77 13.18 13.02
CA HIS A 456 -12.47 13.12 13.68
C HIS A 456 -12.64 12.86 15.18
N LEU A 457 -11.65 12.23 15.81
CA LEU A 457 -11.68 11.93 17.25
C LEU A 457 -11.81 13.20 18.11
N SER A 458 -11.21 14.32 17.70
CA SER A 458 -11.32 15.57 18.45
C SER A 458 -12.74 16.12 18.55
N GLN A 459 -13.57 15.83 17.54
CA GLN A 459 -14.98 16.24 17.52
C GLN A 459 -15.78 15.65 18.69
N ILE A 460 -15.38 14.47 19.17
CA ILE A 460 -16.09 13.71 20.20
C ILE A 460 -15.35 13.76 21.55
N GLY A 461 -14.53 14.79 21.77
CA GLY A 461 -13.92 15.08 23.07
C GLY A 461 -12.54 14.47 23.31
N PHE A 462 -11.91 13.85 22.31
CA PHE A 462 -10.50 13.48 22.42
C PHE A 462 -9.61 14.71 22.23
N ALA A 463 -8.65 14.90 23.12
CA ALA A 463 -7.74 16.04 23.05
C ALA A 463 -6.29 15.56 23.13
N TYR A 464 -5.36 16.39 22.67
CA TYR A 464 -3.95 16.19 22.98
C TYR A 464 -3.72 16.54 24.45
N THR A 465 -2.94 15.73 25.16
CA THR A 465 -2.62 15.97 26.58
C THR A 465 -1.96 17.33 26.78
N ASP A 466 -2.38 18.06 27.82
CA ASP A 466 -1.70 19.26 28.29
C ASP A 466 -0.27 18.94 28.72
N ASP A 467 0.70 19.72 28.24
CA ASP A 467 2.12 19.56 28.50
C ASP A 467 2.83 20.88 28.16
N GLU A 468 4.13 20.96 28.40
CA GLU A 468 4.92 22.18 28.22
C GLU A 468 4.84 22.77 26.80
N PRO A 469 5.07 24.09 26.67
CA PRO A 469 5.14 24.78 25.39
C PRO A 469 6.09 24.10 24.41
N CYS A 470 5.74 24.18 23.12
CA CYS A 470 6.50 23.60 22.02
C CYS A 470 6.98 24.65 21.03
N LEU A 471 8.11 24.36 20.38
CA LEU A 471 8.71 25.23 19.36
C LEU A 471 8.35 24.80 17.94
N GLN A 472 8.18 23.49 17.75
CA GLN A 472 7.84 22.90 16.45
C GLN A 472 6.93 21.70 16.66
N VAL A 473 6.03 21.48 15.70
CA VAL A 473 5.08 20.36 15.70
C VAL A 473 5.01 19.77 14.29
N SER A 474 4.90 18.45 14.21
CA SER A 474 4.51 17.71 13.00
C SER A 474 3.42 16.72 13.37
N LEU A 475 2.31 16.73 12.63
CA LEU A 475 1.22 15.79 12.85
C LEU A 475 1.54 14.43 12.22
N SER A 476 0.95 13.38 12.77
CA SER A 476 1.01 12.06 12.16
C SER A 476 0.18 12.01 10.88
N PRO A 477 0.47 11.07 9.96
CA PRO A 477 -0.32 10.92 8.73
C PRO A 477 -1.82 10.65 8.93
N THR A 478 -2.21 10.19 10.13
CA THR A 478 -3.61 9.91 10.50
C THR A 478 -4.24 11.03 11.32
N TYR A 479 -3.45 12.02 11.76
CA TYR A 479 -3.86 13.13 12.64
C TYR A 479 -4.35 12.70 14.03
N CYS A 480 -4.16 11.42 14.40
CA CYS A 480 -4.44 10.91 15.75
C CYS A 480 -3.31 11.17 16.75
N SER A 481 -2.16 11.62 16.26
CA SER A 481 -0.95 11.89 17.04
C SER A 481 -0.17 13.06 16.48
N ALA A 482 0.71 13.62 17.31
CA ALA A 482 1.66 14.66 16.95
C ALA A 482 3.02 14.39 17.60
N VAL A 483 4.08 14.85 16.96
CA VAL A 483 5.40 14.95 17.56
C VAL A 483 5.79 16.41 17.67
N GLN A 484 6.41 16.77 18.78
CA GLN A 484 6.81 18.14 19.07
C GLN A 484 8.28 18.21 19.49
N LEU A 485 8.91 19.31 19.14
CA LEU A 485 10.21 19.72 19.67
C LEU A 485 9.96 20.72 20.82
N ARG A 486 10.39 20.36 22.03
CA ARG A 486 10.23 21.19 23.23
C ARG A 486 11.36 22.21 23.38
N ASN A 487 11.21 23.12 24.34
CA ASN A 487 12.24 24.11 24.69
C ASN A 487 13.58 23.48 25.09
N ASP A 488 13.58 22.26 25.62
CA ASP A 488 14.80 21.51 25.98
C ASP A 488 15.46 20.81 24.77
N GLY A 489 14.94 21.00 23.57
CA GLY A 489 15.42 20.36 22.34
C GLY A 489 15.07 18.87 22.22
N LYS A 490 14.28 18.30 23.14
CA LYS A 490 13.88 16.89 23.07
C LYS A 490 12.59 16.72 22.28
N VAL A 491 12.54 15.61 21.54
CA VAL A 491 11.35 15.16 20.82
C VAL A 491 10.39 14.49 21.80
N LYS A 492 9.15 14.96 21.84
CA LYS A 492 8.05 14.35 22.59
C LYS A 492 6.93 13.93 21.64
N TRP A 493 6.45 12.70 21.79
CA TRP A 493 5.27 12.20 21.09
C TRP A 493 4.04 12.38 21.97
N LYS A 494 2.93 12.77 21.33
CA LYS A 494 1.60 12.94 21.92
C LYS A 494 0.56 12.26 21.04
N GLN A 495 -0.46 11.74 21.68
CA GLN A 495 -1.60 11.12 21.02
C GLN A 495 -2.88 11.75 21.53
N LEU A 496 -3.93 11.71 20.71
CA LEU A 496 -5.27 12.03 21.15
C LEU A 496 -5.68 11.07 22.27
N ASN A 497 -6.23 11.61 23.33
CA ASN A 497 -6.66 10.86 24.50
C ASN A 497 -7.98 11.46 25.02
N TYR A 498 -8.88 10.60 25.48
CA TYR A 498 -10.14 11.01 26.07
C TYR A 498 -9.99 11.10 27.60
N HIS A 499 -9.99 12.33 28.12
CA HIS A 499 -9.68 12.63 29.53
C HIS A 499 -10.91 12.84 30.41
N LEU A 500 -12.10 13.04 29.81
CA LEU A 500 -13.28 13.51 30.54
C LEU A 500 -14.01 12.40 31.30
N ARG A 501 -14.13 11.19 30.72
CA ARG A 501 -14.84 10.01 31.28
C ARG A 501 -14.27 8.70 30.69
N GLN A 502 -14.85 7.55 31.05
CA GLN A 502 -14.65 6.31 30.26
C GLN A 502 -15.48 6.39 28.97
N ILE A 503 -14.95 5.87 27.85
CA ILE A 503 -15.62 5.92 26.54
C ILE A 503 -16.81 4.94 26.41
N GLY A 504 -17.07 4.11 27.42
CA GLY A 504 -18.04 3.01 27.37
C GLY A 504 -17.41 1.66 27.04
N THR A 505 -18.22 0.58 27.02
CA THR A 505 -17.77 -0.80 26.75
C THR A 505 -18.59 -1.55 25.71
N SER A 506 -19.67 -0.96 25.20
CA SER A 506 -20.54 -1.57 24.19
C SER A 506 -21.03 -0.54 23.18
N THR A 507 -21.49 -1.03 22.03
CA THR A 507 -22.06 -0.23 20.94
C THR A 507 -23.32 0.55 21.32
N ASP A 508 -23.94 0.22 22.45
CA ASP A 508 -25.10 0.93 22.99
C ASP A 508 -24.70 2.30 23.57
N ASP A 509 -23.44 2.46 23.99
CA ASP A 509 -22.90 3.75 24.40
C ASP A 509 -22.60 4.61 23.15
N PRO A 510 -23.27 5.77 23.00
CA PRO A 510 -23.07 6.64 21.85
C PRO A 510 -21.62 7.08 21.65
N LEU A 511 -20.87 7.29 22.73
CA LEU A 511 -19.47 7.73 22.66
C LEU A 511 -18.55 6.58 22.22
N TYR A 512 -18.79 5.37 22.74
CA TYR A 512 -18.05 4.17 22.33
C TYR A 512 -18.23 3.92 20.82
N SER A 513 -19.48 3.93 20.37
CA SER A 513 -19.83 3.70 18.96
C SER A 513 -19.27 4.82 18.06
N ALA A 514 -19.35 6.08 18.49
CA ALA A 514 -18.74 7.22 17.77
C ALA A 514 -17.20 7.13 17.70
N ALA A 515 -16.54 6.67 18.77
CA ALA A 515 -15.09 6.46 18.78
C ALA A 515 -14.67 5.39 17.78
N ILE A 516 -15.38 4.25 17.75
CA ILE A 516 -15.17 3.20 16.74
C ILE A 516 -15.33 3.75 15.32
N ALA A 517 -16.37 4.54 15.07
CA ALA A 517 -16.59 5.15 13.75
C ALA A 517 -15.45 6.10 13.36
N ALA A 518 -14.97 6.96 14.27
CA ALA A 518 -13.86 7.89 14.02
C ALA A 518 -12.53 7.16 13.74
N ILE A 519 -12.23 6.10 14.50
CA ILE A 519 -11.03 5.28 14.33
C ILE A 519 -11.10 4.51 13.01
N THR A 520 -12.27 3.96 12.69
CA THR A 520 -12.56 3.30 11.41
C THR A 520 -12.31 4.22 10.23
N LEU A 521 -12.77 5.47 10.33
CA LEU A 521 -12.57 6.49 9.31
C LEU A 521 -11.09 6.84 9.08
N SER A 522 -10.38 7.05 10.19
CA SER A 522 -8.96 7.40 10.20
C SER A 522 -8.12 6.25 9.63
N CYS A 523 -8.40 5.01 10.03
CA CYS A 523 -7.70 3.82 9.55
C CYS A 523 -7.99 3.54 8.08
N ALA A 524 -9.25 3.64 7.64
CA ALA A 524 -9.61 3.46 6.22
C ALA A 524 -8.92 4.49 5.33
N THR A 525 -8.90 5.74 5.75
CA THR A 525 -8.21 6.82 5.03
C THR A 525 -6.70 6.58 4.96
N ALA A 526 -6.07 6.17 6.06
CA ALA A 526 -4.64 5.85 6.09
C ALA A 526 -4.30 4.69 5.14
N VAL A 527 -5.07 3.60 5.18
CA VAL A 527 -4.86 2.42 4.34
C VAL A 527 -5.01 2.74 2.85
N MET A 528 -6.04 3.52 2.46
CA MET A 528 -6.22 3.91 1.05
C MET A 528 -5.13 4.85 0.54
N ARG A 529 -4.49 5.62 1.43
CA ARG A 529 -3.35 6.48 1.12
C ARG A 529 -2.00 5.79 1.24
N ASN A 530 -1.97 4.47 1.51
CA ASN A 530 -0.76 3.71 1.83
C ASN A 530 0.08 4.38 2.94
N ALA A 531 -0.58 4.95 3.94
CA ALA A 531 0.05 5.55 5.11
C ALA A 531 0.07 4.57 6.29
N ASN A 532 1.07 4.75 7.16
CA ASN A 532 1.19 4.11 8.45
C ASN A 532 0.05 4.55 9.37
N TRP A 533 -0.40 3.61 10.21
CA TRP A 533 -1.53 3.76 11.12
C TRP A 533 -1.19 3.20 12.51
N ASP A 534 0.10 3.09 12.84
CA ASP A 534 0.56 2.57 14.14
C ASP A 534 0.19 3.52 15.29
N ASP A 535 0.09 4.81 15.01
CA ASP A 535 -0.39 5.82 15.95
C ASP A 535 -1.88 5.62 16.32
N ILE A 536 -2.71 5.14 15.38
CA ILE A 536 -4.09 4.74 15.68
C ILE A 536 -4.09 3.58 16.70
N LEU A 537 -3.25 2.56 16.49
CA LEU A 537 -3.10 1.45 17.44
C LEU A 537 -2.66 1.93 18.82
N ALA A 538 -1.77 2.91 18.88
CA ALA A 538 -1.32 3.51 20.11
C ALA A 538 -2.42 4.30 20.83
N THR A 539 -3.19 5.10 20.08
CA THR A 539 -4.33 5.87 20.59
C THR A 539 -5.41 4.98 21.20
N ILE A 540 -5.69 3.82 20.59
CA ILE A 540 -6.75 2.92 21.07
C ILE A 540 -6.30 1.99 22.20
N GLN A 541 -5.00 1.73 22.35
CA GLN A 541 -4.47 0.72 23.27
C GLN A 541 -5.02 0.85 24.72
N PRO A 542 -5.15 2.06 25.30
CA PRO A 542 -5.70 2.24 26.64
C PRO A 542 -7.14 1.76 26.81
N TYR A 543 -7.91 1.71 25.72
CA TYR A 543 -9.32 1.31 25.70
C TYR A 543 -9.55 -0.09 25.14
N ALA A 544 -8.48 -0.73 24.67
CA ALA A 544 -8.58 -1.91 23.81
C ALA A 544 -8.95 -3.17 24.61
N THR A 545 -10.19 -3.63 24.41
CA THR A 545 -10.70 -4.92 24.87
C THR A 545 -10.82 -5.90 23.70
N ALA A 546 -11.05 -7.18 23.99
CA ALA A 546 -11.34 -8.16 22.93
C ALA A 546 -12.60 -7.80 22.14
N GLN A 547 -13.63 -7.28 22.82
CA GLN A 547 -14.88 -6.82 22.19
C GLN A 547 -14.63 -5.58 21.32
N PHE A 548 -13.85 -4.61 21.81
CA PHE A 548 -13.49 -3.41 21.06
C PHE A 548 -12.81 -3.75 19.73
N ALA A 549 -11.88 -4.71 19.73
CA ALA A 549 -11.23 -5.16 18.50
C ALA A 549 -12.23 -5.74 17.49
N TYR A 550 -13.18 -6.53 17.96
CA TYR A 550 -14.21 -7.13 17.11
C TYR A 550 -15.16 -6.08 16.54
N ASP A 551 -15.68 -5.17 17.38
CA ASP A 551 -16.60 -4.11 16.96
C ASP A 551 -15.93 -3.17 15.96
N TRP A 552 -14.66 -2.80 16.19
CA TRP A 552 -13.89 -2.02 15.23
C TRP A 552 -13.72 -2.73 13.89
N LEU A 553 -13.33 -4.01 13.90
CA LEU A 553 -13.19 -4.78 12.68
C LEU A 553 -14.54 -4.97 11.95
N ALA A 554 -15.65 -5.07 12.68
CA ALA A 554 -16.99 -5.17 12.10
C ALA A 554 -17.37 -3.91 11.30
N ASP A 555 -17.05 -2.71 11.79
CA ASP A 555 -17.27 -1.45 11.07
C ASP A 555 -16.25 -1.22 9.94
N PHE A 556 -15.02 -1.68 10.13
CA PHE A 556 -13.92 -1.44 9.20
C PHE A 556 -14.01 -2.30 7.93
N THR A 557 -14.47 -3.54 8.05
CA THR A 557 -14.44 -4.52 6.98
C THR A 557 -15.34 -4.22 5.77
N PRO A 558 -16.55 -3.63 5.92
CA PRO A 558 -17.35 -3.14 4.80
C PRO A 558 -16.64 -2.05 3.99
N LEU A 559 -15.92 -1.13 4.65
CA LEU A 559 -15.21 -0.02 4.00
C LEU A 559 -14.08 -0.50 3.09
N ILE A 560 -13.33 -1.51 3.53
CA ILE A 560 -12.23 -2.09 2.76
C ILE A 560 -12.69 -3.25 1.85
N LYS A 561 -13.99 -3.56 1.82
CA LYS A 561 -14.60 -4.66 1.05
C LYS A 561 -13.90 -5.99 1.27
N LEU A 562 -13.74 -6.38 2.54
CA LEU A 562 -13.10 -7.64 2.91
C LEU A 562 -13.90 -8.83 2.37
N ASN A 563 -13.24 -9.67 1.56
CA ASN A 563 -13.69 -11.04 1.30
C ASN A 563 -12.89 -12.00 2.21
N ALA A 564 -13.57 -12.66 3.14
CA ALA A 564 -13.06 -13.71 4.00
C ALA A 564 -13.65 -15.09 3.65
N ASP A 565 -14.55 -15.17 2.68
CA ASP A 565 -15.11 -16.45 2.26
C ASP A 565 -14.25 -17.11 1.18
N PHE A 566 -13.61 -18.19 1.60
CA PHE A 566 -12.82 -19.10 0.77
C PHE A 566 -13.36 -20.53 0.86
N SER A 567 -14.63 -20.70 1.27
CA SER A 567 -15.20 -22.04 1.46
C SER A 567 -15.33 -22.79 0.13
N GLU A 568 -15.60 -22.07 -0.96
CA GLU A 568 -15.78 -22.64 -2.29
C GLU A 568 -14.51 -22.67 -3.17
N GLU A 569 -13.51 -21.83 -2.87
CA GLU A 569 -12.33 -21.65 -3.71
C GLU A 569 -11.41 -22.88 -3.72
N THR A 570 -11.11 -23.39 -4.93
CA THR A 570 -10.22 -24.55 -5.14
C THR A 570 -8.73 -24.18 -5.14
N HIS A 571 -8.40 -22.90 -5.43
CA HIS A 571 -7.02 -22.39 -5.49
C HIS A 571 -6.80 -21.25 -4.48
N HIS A 572 -6.01 -21.52 -3.43
CA HIS A 572 -5.67 -20.56 -2.36
C HIS A 572 -4.77 -19.38 -2.79
N ASP A 573 -4.51 -19.25 -4.08
CA ASP A 573 -3.67 -18.24 -4.68
C ASP A 573 -4.27 -16.82 -4.54
N VAL A 574 -5.59 -16.72 -4.45
CA VAL A 574 -6.32 -15.47 -4.16
C VAL A 574 -6.20 -15.12 -2.68
N LEU A 575 -6.44 -16.09 -1.80
CA LEU A 575 -6.27 -15.96 -0.35
C LEU A 575 -4.88 -15.46 0.06
N VAL A 576 -3.81 -16.05 -0.49
CA VAL A 576 -2.42 -15.65 -0.17
C VAL A 576 -2.14 -14.19 -0.55
N ARG A 577 -2.79 -13.71 -1.62
CA ARG A 577 -2.63 -12.34 -2.14
C ARG A 577 -3.57 -11.33 -1.49
N ASN A 578 -4.51 -11.77 -0.66
CA ASN A 578 -5.43 -10.91 0.04
C ASN A 578 -4.72 -10.17 1.18
N THR A 579 -4.38 -8.90 0.94
CA THR A 579 -3.71 -8.02 1.92
C THR A 579 -4.67 -7.40 2.94
N THR A 580 -5.98 -7.39 2.67
CA THR A 580 -6.98 -6.89 3.63
C THR A 580 -7.18 -7.86 4.79
N ILE A 581 -7.12 -9.18 4.54
CA ILE A 581 -7.06 -10.18 5.62
C ILE A 581 -5.82 -9.96 6.49
N GLN A 582 -4.64 -9.76 5.87
CA GLN A 582 -3.40 -9.49 6.61
C GLN A 582 -3.56 -8.25 7.51
N LEU A 583 -4.17 -7.18 6.99
CA LEU A 583 -4.43 -5.95 7.72
C LEU A 583 -5.33 -6.20 8.95
N CYS A 584 -6.48 -6.87 8.78
CA CYS A 584 -7.39 -7.18 9.88
C CYS A 584 -6.72 -8.06 10.95
N LEU A 585 -5.95 -9.07 10.55
CA LEU A 585 -5.21 -9.92 11.49
C LEU A 585 -4.10 -9.12 12.21
N CYS A 586 -3.47 -8.14 11.57
CA CYS A 586 -2.50 -7.26 12.22
C CYS A 586 -3.15 -6.39 13.30
N ILE A 587 -4.33 -5.83 13.03
CA ILE A 587 -5.12 -5.08 14.02
C ILE A 587 -5.46 -5.98 15.22
N GLN A 588 -6.05 -7.14 14.94
CA GLN A 588 -6.45 -8.12 15.95
C GLN A 588 -5.29 -8.59 16.82
N TYR A 589 -4.14 -8.89 16.20
CA TYR A 589 -2.93 -9.25 16.92
C TYR A 589 -2.42 -8.12 17.80
N SER A 590 -2.35 -6.89 17.27
CA SER A 590 -1.75 -5.76 17.99
C SER A 590 -2.55 -5.39 19.24
N ILE A 591 -3.88 -5.46 19.17
CA ILE A 591 -4.75 -5.25 20.35
C ILE A 591 -4.63 -6.40 21.35
N GLY A 592 -4.51 -7.63 20.83
CA GLY A 592 -4.40 -8.84 21.64
C GLY A 592 -3.03 -9.10 22.26
N PHE A 593 -2.00 -8.36 21.85
CA PHE A 593 -0.63 -8.48 22.36
C PHE A 593 -0.47 -7.68 23.65
N LYS A 594 -0.02 -8.35 24.72
CA LYS A 594 0.17 -7.77 26.06
C LYS A 594 1.62 -7.89 26.55
N GLY A 595 2.57 -8.02 25.62
CA GLY A 595 3.97 -8.31 25.90
C GLY A 595 4.36 -9.76 25.58
N GLU A 596 5.66 -10.01 25.38
CA GLU A 596 6.20 -11.30 24.93
C GLU A 596 6.01 -12.43 25.95
N PHE A 597 6.01 -12.06 27.23
CA PHE A 597 5.88 -12.98 28.37
C PHE A 597 4.56 -12.81 29.10
N ASN A 598 3.51 -12.38 28.39
CA ASN A 598 2.15 -12.34 28.88
C ASN A 598 1.23 -13.10 27.91
N PRO A 599 0.16 -13.76 28.40
CA PRO A 599 -0.78 -14.44 27.53
C PRO A 599 -1.43 -13.48 26.54
N ARG A 600 -1.54 -13.90 25.28
CA ARG A 600 -2.27 -13.17 24.25
C ARG A 600 -3.77 -13.41 24.43
N THR A 601 -4.59 -12.47 23.99
CA THR A 601 -6.04 -12.71 23.91
C THR A 601 -6.36 -13.83 22.91
N PHE A 602 -7.55 -14.42 23.02
CA PHE A 602 -8.03 -15.45 22.08
C PHE A 602 -7.87 -15.06 20.62
N SER A 603 -8.39 -13.88 20.27
CA SER A 603 -8.32 -13.33 18.92
C SER A 603 -6.87 -12.99 18.55
N GLY A 604 -6.07 -12.46 19.47
CA GLY A 604 -4.65 -12.16 19.25
C GLY A 604 -3.81 -13.41 18.96
N LYS A 605 -4.03 -14.50 19.71
CA LYS A 605 -3.38 -15.80 19.50
C LYS A 605 -3.77 -16.41 18.15
N LEU A 606 -5.06 -16.37 17.81
CA LEU A 606 -5.55 -16.81 16.49
C LEU A 606 -4.87 -16.01 15.36
N ALA A 607 -4.87 -14.69 15.47
CA ALA A 607 -4.28 -13.81 14.46
C ALA A 607 -2.76 -14.03 14.31
N TRP A 608 -2.03 -14.25 15.41
CA TRP A 608 -0.61 -14.56 15.38
C TRP A 608 -0.32 -15.78 14.52
N LEU A 609 -0.97 -16.91 14.80
CA LEU A 609 -0.72 -18.16 14.08
C LEU A 609 -1.10 -18.06 12.61
N VAL A 610 -2.22 -17.41 12.28
CA VAL A 610 -2.63 -17.20 10.89
C VAL A 610 -1.66 -16.29 10.14
N LEU A 611 -1.14 -15.23 10.78
CA LEU A 611 -0.11 -14.37 10.19
C LEU A 611 1.21 -15.13 9.95
N GLN A 612 1.62 -16.00 10.87
CA GLN A 612 2.81 -16.83 10.70
C GLN A 612 2.64 -17.87 9.59
N LEU A 613 1.49 -18.55 9.53
CA LEU A 613 1.13 -19.45 8.44
C LEU A 613 1.19 -18.74 7.09
N ARG A 614 0.54 -17.57 6.98
CA ARG A 614 0.57 -16.78 5.76
C ARG A 614 2.00 -16.39 5.36
N SER A 615 2.81 -15.95 6.33
CA SER A 615 4.22 -15.59 6.09
C SER A 615 4.99 -16.75 5.47
N ILE A 616 4.87 -17.96 6.05
CA ILE A 616 5.53 -19.17 5.53
C ILE A 616 5.06 -19.49 4.11
N VAL A 617 3.74 -19.48 3.88
CA VAL A 617 3.17 -19.76 2.55
C VAL A 617 3.69 -18.76 1.51
N VAL A 618 3.74 -17.47 1.83
CA VAL A 618 4.24 -16.43 0.93
C VAL A 618 5.73 -16.63 0.63
N VAL A 619 6.56 -16.78 1.67
CA VAL A 619 8.02 -16.90 1.50
C VAL A 619 8.38 -18.15 0.68
N VAL A 620 7.77 -19.30 0.99
CA VAL A 620 8.02 -20.55 0.23
C VAL A 620 7.52 -20.42 -1.21
N THR A 621 6.34 -19.83 -1.42
CA THR A 621 5.80 -19.61 -2.78
C THR A 621 6.71 -18.68 -3.59
N MET A 622 7.23 -17.62 -2.99
CA MET A 622 8.14 -16.69 -3.66
C MET A 622 9.48 -17.33 -3.96
N ALA A 623 10.05 -18.07 -3.02
CA ALA A 623 11.29 -18.80 -3.25
C ALA A 623 11.18 -19.79 -4.43
N ALA A 624 10.03 -20.47 -4.56
CA ALA A 624 9.80 -21.46 -5.62
C ALA A 624 9.52 -20.86 -7.01
N ASN A 625 8.95 -19.64 -7.09
CA ASN A 625 8.48 -19.08 -8.37
C ASN A 625 9.31 -17.90 -8.89
N LEU A 626 10.23 -17.36 -8.09
CA LEU A 626 11.06 -16.22 -8.47
C LEU A 626 12.28 -16.66 -9.27
N HIS A 627 12.64 -15.87 -10.29
CA HIS A 627 13.85 -16.05 -11.07
C HIS A 627 14.70 -14.78 -10.94
N LEU A 628 15.89 -14.90 -10.35
CA LEU A 628 16.80 -13.78 -10.15
C LEU A 628 17.96 -13.85 -11.17
N PRO A 629 18.51 -12.69 -11.60
CA PRO A 629 19.74 -12.69 -12.40
C PRO A 629 20.88 -13.31 -11.59
N GLY A 630 21.61 -14.27 -12.19
CA GLY A 630 22.60 -15.09 -11.48
C GLY A 630 23.82 -14.32 -10.94
N PRO A 631 24.60 -14.90 -10.01
CA PRO A 631 25.68 -14.22 -9.28
C PRO A 631 26.98 -13.93 -10.06
N GLY A 632 26.95 -13.83 -11.39
CA GLY A 632 28.16 -13.80 -12.23
C GLY A 632 28.10 -12.83 -13.41
N GLY A 633 28.40 -11.55 -13.17
CA GLY A 633 28.86 -10.62 -14.21
C GLY A 633 27.90 -10.36 -15.40
N PRO A 634 28.38 -9.64 -16.44
CA PRO A 634 27.54 -9.02 -17.47
C PRO A 634 26.89 -9.99 -18.49
N ASN A 635 26.97 -11.31 -18.28
CA ASN A 635 26.33 -12.31 -19.15
C ASN A 635 24.95 -12.66 -18.58
N ALA A 636 23.93 -11.88 -18.96
CA ALA A 636 22.57 -11.86 -18.42
C ALA A 636 21.66 -13.08 -18.71
N ASN A 637 22.21 -14.27 -19.00
CA ASN A 637 21.42 -15.42 -19.49
C ASN A 637 21.20 -16.58 -18.50
N GLU A 638 21.88 -16.64 -17.36
CA GLU A 638 21.57 -17.63 -16.31
C GLU A 638 20.65 -17.02 -15.24
N ARG A 639 19.36 -17.41 -15.28
CA ARG A 639 18.39 -17.08 -14.24
C ARG A 639 18.36 -18.21 -13.22
N THR A 640 18.73 -17.92 -11.98
CA THR A 640 18.74 -18.89 -10.87
C THR A 640 17.52 -18.72 -10.00
N THR A 641 16.92 -19.82 -9.56
CA THR A 641 15.81 -19.78 -8.59
C THR A 641 16.37 -19.57 -7.17
N PRO A 642 15.69 -18.85 -6.26
CA PRO A 642 16.14 -18.76 -4.87
C PRO A 642 16.30 -20.12 -4.17
N LEU A 643 15.59 -21.16 -4.61
CA LEU A 643 15.73 -22.52 -4.07
C LEU A 643 17.07 -23.18 -4.42
N GLU A 644 17.83 -22.64 -5.38
CA GLU A 644 19.20 -23.09 -5.68
C GLU A 644 20.23 -22.49 -4.71
N ASP A 645 19.83 -21.54 -3.85
CA ASP A 645 20.69 -20.98 -2.81
C ASP A 645 20.57 -21.77 -1.51
N PRO A 646 21.65 -22.43 -1.02
CA PRO A 646 21.61 -23.16 0.24
C PRO A 646 21.23 -22.28 1.45
N GLU A 647 21.52 -20.98 1.45
CA GLU A 647 21.13 -20.08 2.55
C GLU A 647 19.62 -19.86 2.60
N VAL A 648 18.94 -19.83 1.45
CA VAL A 648 17.48 -19.73 1.36
C VAL A 648 16.86 -21.01 1.89
N ILE A 649 17.34 -22.18 1.48
CA ILE A 649 16.84 -23.47 1.98
C ILE A 649 17.05 -23.57 3.50
N ASN A 650 18.24 -23.27 4.01
CA ASN A 650 18.53 -23.26 5.45
C ASN A 650 17.66 -22.25 6.23
N SER A 651 17.22 -21.15 5.59
CA SER A 651 16.28 -20.20 6.21
C SER A 651 14.84 -20.72 6.23
N LEU A 652 14.48 -21.65 5.33
CA LEU A 652 13.17 -22.27 5.28
C LEU A 652 13.03 -23.48 6.22
N VAL A 653 14.13 -24.14 6.62
CA VAL A 653 14.12 -25.34 7.49
C VAL A 653 13.29 -25.12 8.75
N GLY A 654 13.50 -24.01 9.46
CA GLY A 654 12.72 -23.73 10.67
C GLY A 654 11.24 -23.46 10.35
N SER A 655 10.92 -22.86 9.20
CA SER A 655 9.53 -22.68 8.76
C SER A 655 8.83 -24.01 8.46
N VAL A 656 9.56 -24.98 7.88
CA VAL A 656 9.07 -26.35 7.67
C VAL A 656 8.75 -27.00 9.02
N ARG A 657 9.70 -26.97 9.96
CA ARG A 657 9.49 -27.50 11.31
C ARG A 657 8.31 -26.84 12.02
N TRP A 658 8.25 -25.51 12.01
CA TRP A 658 7.16 -24.74 12.62
C TRP A 658 5.80 -25.17 12.08
N ALA A 659 5.68 -25.37 10.76
CA ALA A 659 4.43 -25.78 10.14
C ALA A 659 4.03 -27.21 10.53
N LEU A 660 4.99 -28.16 10.59
CA LEU A 660 4.74 -29.53 11.04
C LEU A 660 4.32 -29.57 12.52
N ASP A 661 5.02 -28.83 13.38
CA ASP A 661 4.72 -28.71 14.81
C ASP A 661 3.33 -28.09 15.02
N LEU A 662 2.96 -27.06 14.26
CA LEU A 662 1.64 -26.43 14.34
C LEU A 662 0.53 -27.42 14.04
N VAL A 663 0.69 -28.20 12.99
CA VAL A 663 -0.30 -29.19 12.58
C VAL A 663 -0.46 -30.28 13.63
N ALA A 664 0.64 -30.79 14.17
CA ALA A 664 0.60 -31.75 15.28
C ALA A 664 -0.07 -31.15 16.52
N TRP A 665 0.24 -29.91 16.88
CA TRP A 665 -0.38 -29.19 18.00
C TRP A 665 -1.89 -28.99 17.82
N ILE A 666 -2.35 -28.69 16.60
CA ILE A 666 -3.78 -28.58 16.29
C ILE A 666 -4.48 -29.92 16.58
N ILE A 667 -3.91 -31.04 16.11
CA ILE A 667 -4.49 -32.37 16.33
C ILE A 667 -4.45 -32.76 17.81
N ASP A 668 -3.35 -32.52 18.52
CA ASP A 668 -3.24 -32.78 19.96
C ASP A 668 -4.33 -32.03 20.75
N THR A 669 -4.50 -30.73 20.46
CA THR A 669 -5.52 -29.89 21.10
C THR A 669 -6.94 -30.39 20.79
N LEU A 670 -7.19 -30.86 19.57
CA LEU A 670 -8.49 -31.39 19.18
C LEU A 670 -8.77 -32.75 19.85
N LEU A 671 -7.80 -33.65 19.91
CA LEU A 671 -7.96 -34.95 20.56
C LEU A 671 -8.16 -34.83 22.08
N THR A 672 -7.58 -33.81 22.71
CA THR A 672 -7.72 -33.54 24.14
C THR A 672 -9.02 -32.79 24.48
N LEU A 673 -9.55 -31.97 23.57
CA LEU A 673 -10.73 -31.11 23.80
C LEU A 673 -11.92 -31.85 24.44
N PRO A 674 -12.39 -33.02 23.95
CA PRO A 674 -13.54 -33.74 24.54
C PRO A 674 -13.37 -34.07 26.03
N THR A 675 -12.13 -34.33 26.47
CA THR A 675 -11.84 -34.70 27.87
C THR A 675 -11.77 -33.49 28.81
N THR A 676 -11.55 -32.30 28.24
CA THR A 676 -11.41 -31.05 29.00
C THR A 676 -12.73 -30.28 29.13
N LEU A 677 -13.72 -30.60 28.29
CA LEU A 677 -15.01 -29.94 28.27
C LEU A 677 -15.82 -30.20 29.55
N PRO A 678 -16.62 -29.21 30.01
CA PRO A 678 -17.61 -29.44 31.05
C PRO A 678 -18.61 -30.54 30.63
N PRO A 679 -19.13 -31.35 31.56
CA PRO A 679 -19.98 -32.50 31.24
C PRO A 679 -21.32 -32.14 30.57
N HIS A 680 -21.74 -30.87 30.61
CA HIS A 680 -22.95 -30.40 29.93
C HIS A 680 -22.74 -30.12 28.43
N ILE A 681 -21.49 -30.05 27.94
CA ILE A 681 -21.17 -29.80 26.53
C ILE A 681 -20.77 -31.13 25.88
N THR A 682 -21.59 -31.62 24.95
CA THR A 682 -21.34 -32.86 24.22
C THR A 682 -21.09 -32.57 22.74
N LEU A 683 -19.90 -32.91 22.24
CA LEU A 683 -19.49 -32.67 20.83
C LEU A 683 -20.02 -33.73 19.85
N THR A 684 -20.56 -34.84 20.34
CA THR A 684 -20.92 -36.02 19.51
C THR A 684 -22.39 -36.04 19.07
N ASN A 685 -23.21 -35.08 19.51
CA ASN A 685 -24.63 -35.02 19.14
C ASN A 685 -25.06 -33.58 18.84
N ALA A 686 -25.60 -33.37 17.63
CA ALA A 686 -25.95 -32.05 17.11
C ALA A 686 -27.11 -31.39 17.87
N SER A 687 -28.06 -32.17 18.43
CA SER A 687 -29.23 -31.62 19.12
C SER A 687 -28.91 -31.08 20.51
N THR A 688 -27.86 -31.61 21.15
CA THR A 688 -27.40 -31.21 22.48
C THR A 688 -26.21 -30.24 22.44
N LEU A 689 -25.63 -30.00 21.27
CA LEU A 689 -24.45 -29.14 21.10
C LEU A 689 -24.82 -27.66 21.20
N SER A 690 -24.49 -27.04 22.35
CA SER A 690 -24.57 -25.60 22.55
C SER A 690 -23.32 -24.90 22.01
N LEU A 691 -23.43 -24.25 20.86
CA LEU A 691 -22.33 -23.45 20.27
C LEU A 691 -21.90 -22.26 21.15
N PRO A 692 -22.81 -21.51 21.81
CA PRO A 692 -22.42 -20.43 22.71
C PRO A 692 -21.63 -20.89 23.94
N ASP A 693 -22.02 -22.02 24.55
CA ASP A 693 -21.31 -22.57 25.71
C ASP A 693 -19.93 -23.10 25.30
N LEU A 694 -19.86 -23.78 24.14
CA LEU A 694 -18.60 -24.22 23.55
C LEU A 694 -17.68 -23.02 23.30
N LEU A 695 -18.18 -21.96 22.65
CA LEU A 695 -17.41 -20.75 22.37
C LEU A 695 -16.90 -20.09 23.66
N SER A 696 -17.76 -19.97 24.68
CA SER A 696 -17.41 -19.40 25.99
C SER A 696 -16.30 -20.21 26.67
N TYR A 697 -16.35 -21.53 26.58
CA TYR A 697 -15.29 -22.42 27.08
C TYR A 697 -13.98 -22.24 26.31
N LEU A 698 -14.02 -22.17 24.98
CA LEU A 698 -12.84 -21.96 24.14
C LEU A 698 -12.17 -20.60 24.42
N HIS A 699 -12.95 -19.53 24.61
CA HIS A 699 -12.43 -18.24 25.04
C HIS A 699 -11.79 -18.30 26.43
N LYS A 700 -12.44 -18.95 27.39
CA LYS A 700 -11.93 -19.09 28.76
C LYS A 700 -10.61 -19.86 28.82
N THR A 701 -10.46 -20.89 27.98
CA THR A 701 -9.26 -21.73 27.91
C THR A 701 -8.22 -21.25 26.91
N ASN A 702 -8.51 -20.19 26.15
CA ASN A 702 -7.66 -19.68 25.07
C ASN A 702 -7.33 -20.74 23.99
N THR A 703 -8.32 -21.58 23.66
CA THR A 703 -8.20 -22.74 22.76
C THR A 703 -8.74 -22.43 21.36
N ILE A 704 -7.84 -22.21 20.40
CA ILE A 704 -8.17 -21.67 19.06
C ILE A 704 -8.19 -22.71 17.94
N SER A 705 -7.84 -23.96 18.21
CA SER A 705 -7.63 -25.00 17.19
C SER A 705 -8.87 -25.29 16.36
N LEU A 706 -10.06 -25.19 16.97
CA LEU A 706 -11.33 -25.36 16.24
C LEU A 706 -11.59 -24.21 15.26
N HIS A 707 -11.33 -22.95 15.66
CA HIS A 707 -11.44 -21.79 14.77
C HIS A 707 -10.44 -21.85 13.62
N LEU A 708 -9.19 -22.28 13.88
CA LEU A 708 -8.18 -22.46 12.84
C LEU A 708 -8.61 -23.45 11.75
N LEU A 709 -9.34 -24.50 12.13
CA LEU A 709 -9.78 -25.57 11.23
C LEU A 709 -11.08 -25.23 10.48
N LEU A 710 -12.03 -24.58 11.16
CA LEU A 710 -13.36 -24.32 10.62
C LEU A 710 -13.47 -23.01 9.82
N SER A 711 -12.66 -21.99 10.14
CA SER A 711 -12.66 -20.74 9.36
C SER A 711 -11.98 -20.95 8.00
N SER A 712 -12.61 -20.50 6.92
CA SER A 712 -12.13 -20.74 5.56
C SER A 712 -10.79 -20.07 5.23
N PRO A 713 -10.45 -18.85 5.69
CA PRO A 713 -9.11 -18.29 5.45
C PRO A 713 -8.01 -19.08 6.17
N SER A 714 -8.20 -19.41 7.46
CA SER A 714 -7.19 -20.14 8.21
C SER A 714 -7.02 -21.58 7.69
N ARG A 715 -8.14 -22.25 7.38
CA ARG A 715 -8.13 -23.57 6.72
C ARG A 715 -7.45 -23.50 5.36
N GLY A 716 -7.72 -22.46 4.57
CA GLY A 716 -7.08 -22.25 3.28
C GLY A 716 -5.56 -22.05 3.38
N PHE A 717 -5.08 -21.34 4.41
CA PHE A 717 -3.64 -21.23 4.68
C PHE A 717 -3.02 -22.57 5.14
N LEU A 718 -3.74 -23.36 5.94
CA LEU A 718 -3.32 -24.72 6.33
C LEU A 718 -3.22 -25.63 5.10
N THR A 719 -4.21 -25.63 4.21
CA THR A 719 -4.15 -26.40 2.96
C THR A 719 -3.01 -25.92 2.06
N ALA A 720 -2.82 -24.60 1.94
CA ALA A 720 -1.75 -24.03 1.16
C ALA A 720 -0.36 -24.42 1.70
N VAL A 721 -0.16 -24.43 3.03
CA VAL A 721 1.13 -24.84 3.61
C VAL A 721 1.39 -26.33 3.37
N CYS A 722 0.40 -27.21 3.52
CA CYS A 722 0.55 -28.65 3.22
C CYS A 722 1.04 -28.88 1.79
N ARG A 723 0.43 -28.23 0.80
CA ARG A 723 0.84 -28.34 -0.62
C ARG A 723 2.27 -27.84 -0.86
N ARG A 724 2.68 -26.76 -0.17
CA ARG A 724 4.03 -26.21 -0.29
C ARG A 724 5.08 -27.09 0.40
N LEU A 725 4.75 -27.71 1.53
CA LEU A 725 5.61 -28.68 2.19
C LEU A 725 5.80 -29.94 1.34
N GLN A 726 4.73 -30.48 0.75
CA GLN A 726 4.83 -31.62 -0.20
C GLN A 726 5.72 -31.29 -1.40
N HIS A 727 5.60 -30.08 -1.95
CA HIS A 727 6.45 -29.65 -3.06
C HIS A 727 7.93 -29.54 -2.65
N LEU A 728 8.21 -28.96 -1.47
CA LEU A 728 9.57 -28.89 -0.94
C LEU A 728 10.14 -30.29 -0.64
N ASP A 729 9.34 -31.18 -0.09
CA ASP A 729 9.71 -32.57 0.19
C ASP A 729 10.06 -33.32 -1.10
N PHE A 730 9.24 -33.18 -2.14
CA PHE A 730 9.51 -33.76 -3.46
C PHE A 730 10.85 -33.28 -4.03
N ILE A 731 11.12 -31.97 -3.98
CA ILE A 731 12.40 -31.41 -4.43
C ILE A 731 13.56 -31.94 -3.58
N ALA A 732 13.40 -31.97 -2.26
CA ALA A 732 14.41 -32.45 -1.33
C ALA A 732 14.77 -33.92 -1.58
N CYS A 733 13.77 -34.80 -1.68
CA CYS A 733 13.96 -36.22 -1.98
C CYS A 733 14.65 -36.43 -3.33
N LYS A 734 14.24 -35.69 -4.37
CA LYS A 734 14.88 -35.75 -5.69
C LYS A 734 16.35 -35.34 -5.65
N ALA A 735 16.68 -34.28 -4.89
CA ALA A 735 18.05 -33.81 -4.71
C ALA A 735 18.93 -34.79 -3.93
N VAL A 736 18.35 -35.54 -2.99
CA VAL A 736 19.07 -36.58 -2.23
C VAL A 736 19.35 -37.82 -3.11
N LEU A 737 18.40 -38.22 -3.96
CA LEU A 737 18.47 -39.45 -4.79
C LEU A 737 19.40 -39.36 -6.02
N HIS A 738 19.65 -38.17 -6.57
CA HIS A 738 20.51 -37.96 -7.77
C HIS A 738 21.99 -38.36 -7.60
N ASN A 739 22.36 -38.98 -6.48
CA ASN A 739 23.72 -39.45 -6.19
C ASN A 739 23.88 -40.98 -6.25
N ASN A 740 22.80 -41.76 -6.42
CA ASN A 740 22.91 -43.23 -6.45
C ASN A 740 23.06 -43.82 -7.86
N ALA A 741 22.99 -43.00 -8.91
CA ALA A 741 23.40 -43.42 -10.25
C ALA A 741 24.94 -43.39 -10.33
N THR A 742 25.57 -44.45 -9.83
CA THR A 742 26.95 -44.77 -10.17
C THR A 742 27.09 -44.87 -11.67
N LEU A 743 28.13 -44.20 -12.17
CA LEU A 743 28.61 -44.17 -13.54
C LEU A 743 28.78 -45.59 -14.10
N GLU A 744 27.85 -46.05 -14.96
CA GLU A 744 28.21 -46.96 -16.04
C GLU A 744 28.11 -46.20 -17.37
N PRO A 745 29.20 -46.08 -18.14
CA PRO A 745 29.15 -45.43 -19.44
C PRO A 745 28.34 -46.31 -20.40
N ASN A 746 27.13 -45.87 -20.75
CA ASN A 746 26.35 -46.51 -21.81
C ASN A 746 27.01 -46.18 -23.16
N PRO A 747 27.56 -47.16 -23.91
CA PRO A 747 28.38 -46.90 -25.10
C PRO A 747 27.58 -46.41 -26.33
N ALA A 748 26.26 -46.20 -26.20
CA ALA A 748 25.37 -45.89 -27.32
C ALA A 748 25.09 -44.40 -27.54
N ASN A 749 25.67 -43.47 -26.76
CA ASN A 749 25.36 -42.03 -26.91
C ASN A 749 26.64 -41.16 -26.85
N PRO A 750 27.15 -40.62 -27.98
CA PRO A 750 28.43 -39.90 -28.01
C PRO A 750 28.42 -38.52 -27.34
N ASN A 751 27.25 -38.00 -26.94
CA ASN A 751 27.11 -36.69 -26.29
C ASN A 751 26.12 -36.76 -25.11
N PRO A 752 26.55 -37.17 -23.91
CA PRO A 752 25.77 -36.91 -22.70
C PRO A 752 25.93 -35.43 -22.32
N SER A 753 24.83 -34.68 -22.27
CA SER A 753 24.82 -33.39 -21.56
C SER A 753 25.23 -33.63 -20.10
N PRO A 754 26.11 -32.79 -19.52
CA PRO A 754 26.55 -33.03 -18.15
C PRO A 754 25.36 -32.84 -17.19
N PRO A 755 25.12 -33.78 -16.25
CA PRO A 755 24.12 -33.58 -15.22
C PRO A 755 24.51 -32.38 -14.36
N THR A 756 23.56 -31.47 -14.11
CA THR A 756 23.72 -30.32 -13.22
C THR A 756 24.12 -30.81 -11.83
N LYS A 757 25.40 -30.67 -11.46
CA LYS A 757 25.92 -31.11 -10.16
C LYS A 757 25.34 -30.20 -9.07
N VAL A 758 24.38 -30.70 -8.29
CA VAL A 758 23.90 -30.04 -7.07
C VAL A 758 25.08 -29.86 -6.11
N SER A 759 25.31 -28.63 -5.64
CA SER A 759 26.43 -28.36 -4.73
C SER A 759 26.30 -29.15 -3.42
N PRO A 760 27.40 -29.61 -2.80
CA PRO A 760 27.34 -30.33 -1.52
C PRO A 760 26.61 -29.57 -0.42
N ALA A 761 26.75 -28.24 -0.38
CA ALA A 761 26.07 -27.37 0.57
C ALA A 761 24.54 -27.33 0.35
N LEU A 762 24.10 -27.27 -0.91
CA LEU A 762 22.67 -27.31 -1.26
C LEU A 762 22.06 -28.68 -0.94
N LYS A 763 22.78 -29.77 -1.22
CA LYS A 763 22.37 -31.12 -0.83
C LYS A 763 22.21 -31.25 0.69
N ALA A 764 23.18 -30.77 1.46
CA ALA A 764 23.11 -30.80 2.92
C ALA A 764 21.90 -30.02 3.47
N ALA A 765 21.54 -28.91 2.84
CA ALA A 765 20.36 -28.13 3.21
C ALA A 765 19.05 -28.90 2.90
N TYR A 766 18.95 -29.56 1.74
CA TYR A 766 17.79 -30.38 1.41
C TYR A 766 17.64 -31.65 2.24
N VAL A 767 18.75 -32.26 2.67
CA VAL A 767 18.71 -33.42 3.60
C VAL A 767 17.97 -33.05 4.89
N GLN A 768 18.15 -31.83 5.41
CA GLN A 768 17.44 -31.39 6.62
C GLN A 768 15.93 -31.31 6.39
N ILE A 769 15.48 -30.80 5.22
CA ILE A 769 14.06 -30.76 4.87
C ILE A 769 13.51 -32.20 4.78
N ALA A 770 14.16 -33.08 4.03
CA ALA A 770 13.73 -34.47 3.85
C ALA A 770 13.68 -35.26 5.18
N GLN A 771 14.60 -34.99 6.10
CA GLN A 771 14.58 -35.59 7.44
C GLN A 771 13.36 -35.10 8.24
N LEU A 772 13.09 -33.80 8.26
CA LEU A 772 11.95 -33.23 9.00
C LEU A 772 10.61 -33.73 8.48
N THR A 773 10.43 -33.79 7.16
CA THR A 773 9.20 -34.29 6.52
C THR A 773 9.05 -35.79 6.66
N GLY A 774 10.15 -36.55 6.62
CA GLY A 774 10.15 -38.00 6.81
C GLY A 774 9.91 -38.47 8.25
N SER A 775 10.28 -37.66 9.25
CA SER A 775 10.12 -37.97 10.67
C SER A 775 8.99 -37.19 11.36
N SER A 776 8.03 -36.65 10.61
CA SER A 776 6.96 -35.84 11.18
C SER A 776 5.95 -36.69 11.97
N ILE A 777 5.47 -36.17 13.11
CA ILE A 777 4.48 -36.87 13.96
C ILE A 777 3.20 -37.19 13.19
N LEU A 778 2.76 -36.25 12.35
CA LEU A 778 1.64 -36.40 11.45
C LEU A 778 2.12 -36.38 10.00
N ASN A 779 1.67 -37.33 9.19
CA ASN A 779 1.91 -37.30 7.75
C ASN A 779 1.13 -36.14 7.10
N ILE A 780 1.81 -35.34 6.27
CA ILE A 780 1.21 -34.19 5.57
C ILE A 780 -0.04 -34.59 4.77
N LYS A 781 -0.02 -35.78 4.15
CA LYS A 781 -1.16 -36.31 3.38
C LYS A 781 -2.37 -36.64 4.26
N THR A 782 -2.15 -37.11 5.49
CA THR A 782 -3.23 -37.37 6.45
C THR A 782 -3.94 -36.07 6.81
N LEU A 783 -3.18 -35.00 7.07
CA LEU A 783 -3.77 -33.68 7.32
C LEU A 783 -4.50 -33.14 6.10
N GLU A 784 -3.89 -33.20 4.91
CA GLU A 784 -4.55 -32.73 3.69
C GLU A 784 -5.88 -33.44 3.46
N THR A 785 -5.93 -34.75 3.71
CA THR A 785 -7.16 -35.55 3.65
C THR A 785 -8.20 -35.06 4.65
N LEU A 786 -7.80 -34.80 5.90
CA LEU A 786 -8.68 -34.22 6.93
C LEU A 786 -9.25 -32.86 6.48
N LEU A 787 -8.38 -31.95 6.02
CA LEU A 787 -8.77 -30.61 5.57
C LEU A 787 -9.71 -30.65 4.36
N ALA A 788 -9.48 -31.57 3.41
CA ALA A 788 -10.33 -31.80 2.27
C ALA A 788 -11.72 -32.32 2.68
N SER A 789 -11.77 -33.31 3.58
CA SER A 789 -13.02 -33.85 4.13
C SER A 789 -13.83 -32.77 4.86
N ILE A 790 -13.18 -31.97 5.72
CA ILE A 790 -13.82 -30.84 6.42
C ILE A 790 -14.34 -29.80 5.43
N THR A 791 -13.54 -29.47 4.41
CA THR A 791 -13.98 -28.54 3.36
C THR A 791 -15.23 -29.06 2.65
N SER A 792 -15.28 -30.35 2.29
CA SER A 792 -16.46 -30.95 1.68
C SER A 792 -17.68 -30.93 2.60
N LEU A 793 -17.51 -31.22 3.89
CA LEU A 793 -18.60 -31.17 4.87
C LEU A 793 -19.15 -29.76 5.06
N ILE A 794 -18.28 -28.75 5.09
CA ILE A 794 -18.68 -27.33 5.19
C ILE A 794 -19.43 -26.89 3.94
N LYS A 795 -18.96 -27.24 2.74
CA LYS A 795 -19.67 -26.97 1.49
C LYS A 795 -21.08 -27.56 1.50
N ASN A 796 -21.20 -28.83 1.89
CA ASN A 796 -22.48 -29.53 1.99
C ASN A 796 -23.38 -28.89 3.06
N SER A 797 -22.82 -28.51 4.20
CA SER A 797 -23.53 -27.83 5.29
C SER A 797 -24.12 -26.49 4.81
N TYR A 798 -23.31 -25.65 4.15
CA TYR A 798 -23.79 -24.39 3.57
C TYR A 798 -24.82 -24.59 2.47
N ALA A 799 -24.65 -25.58 1.61
CA ALA A 799 -25.65 -25.93 0.59
C ALA A 799 -26.97 -26.41 1.20
N SER A 800 -26.93 -27.08 2.36
CA SER A 800 -28.11 -27.61 3.05
C SER A 800 -28.82 -26.60 3.98
N SER A 801 -28.19 -25.45 4.25
CA SER A 801 -28.74 -24.42 5.15
C SER A 801 -29.89 -23.67 4.48
N THR A 802 -31.10 -23.80 5.05
CA THR A 802 -32.31 -23.15 4.56
C THR A 802 -32.64 -21.84 5.27
N ASN A 803 -32.17 -21.63 6.50
CA ASN A 803 -32.38 -20.41 7.29
C ASN A 803 -31.14 -20.08 8.15
N PRO A 804 -30.33 -19.07 7.75
CA PRO A 804 -30.38 -18.34 6.49
C PRO A 804 -30.03 -19.23 5.28
N VAL A 805 -30.44 -18.82 4.08
CA VAL A 805 -29.97 -19.42 2.83
C VAL A 805 -28.51 -19.02 2.61
N LEU A 806 -27.60 -20.00 2.48
CA LEU A 806 -26.15 -19.79 2.43
C LEU A 806 -25.49 -20.21 1.10
N SER A 807 -26.30 -20.60 0.10
CA SER A 807 -25.81 -20.99 -1.22
C SER A 807 -26.76 -20.53 -2.34
N GLY A 808 -26.24 -20.45 -3.57
CA GLY A 808 -27.04 -20.26 -4.79
C GLY A 808 -27.54 -18.84 -5.07
N SER A 809 -27.06 -17.81 -4.37
CA SER A 809 -27.38 -16.39 -4.66
C SER A 809 -26.35 -15.40 -4.09
N ALA A 810 -26.21 -14.21 -4.69
CA ALA A 810 -25.30 -13.17 -4.20
C ALA A 810 -25.58 -12.68 -2.76
N PRO A 811 -26.83 -12.54 -2.28
CA PRO A 811 -27.11 -12.27 -0.87
C PRO A 811 -26.65 -13.40 0.07
N ALA A 812 -26.74 -14.65 -0.38
CA ALA A 812 -26.26 -15.80 0.37
C ALA A 812 -24.73 -15.79 0.50
N GLU A 813 -24.01 -15.44 -0.57
CA GLU A 813 -22.54 -15.25 -0.54
C GLU A 813 -22.12 -14.14 0.42
N ARG A 814 -22.80 -12.99 0.42
CA ARG A 814 -22.55 -11.92 1.39
C ARG A 814 -22.77 -12.38 2.83
N THR A 815 -23.81 -13.18 3.06
CA THR A 815 -24.12 -13.74 4.38
C THR A 815 -23.04 -14.75 4.81
N ARG A 816 -22.58 -15.62 3.90
CA ARG A 816 -21.49 -16.57 4.14
C ARG A 816 -20.17 -15.84 4.43
N ASN A 817 -19.85 -14.80 3.67
CA ASN A 817 -18.71 -13.92 3.92
C ASN A 817 -18.74 -13.33 5.34
N ASN A 818 -19.89 -12.83 5.78
CA ASN A 818 -20.03 -12.31 7.14
C ASN A 818 -19.85 -13.39 8.23
N ILE A 819 -20.34 -14.62 7.99
CA ILE A 819 -20.12 -15.75 8.89
C ILE A 819 -18.64 -16.11 8.98
N GLU A 820 -17.96 -16.19 7.84
CA GLU A 820 -16.53 -16.49 7.75
C GLU A 820 -15.67 -15.40 8.40
N MET A 821 -16.05 -14.12 8.26
CA MET A 821 -15.42 -12.99 8.96
C MET A 821 -15.57 -13.10 10.47
N LYS A 822 -16.75 -13.46 10.98
CA LYS A 822 -16.96 -13.67 12.43
C LYS A 822 -16.04 -14.74 12.98
N MET A 823 -15.95 -15.89 12.30
CA MET A 823 -15.05 -16.97 12.71
C MET A 823 -13.58 -16.57 12.62
N LEU A 824 -13.16 -15.85 11.57
CA LEU A 824 -11.79 -15.35 11.39
C LEU A 824 -11.36 -14.45 12.56
N PHE A 825 -12.29 -13.64 13.08
CA PHE A 825 -12.05 -12.75 14.22
C PHE A 825 -12.20 -13.43 15.59
N GLY A 826 -12.37 -14.76 15.60
CA GLY A 826 -12.48 -15.55 16.81
C GLY A 826 -13.84 -15.46 17.49
N SER A 827 -14.90 -15.07 16.77
CA SER A 827 -16.28 -14.99 17.27
C SER A 827 -17.04 -16.30 17.05
N SER A 828 -18.37 -16.25 16.96
CA SER A 828 -19.25 -17.41 16.94
C SER A 828 -19.19 -18.29 15.69
N PHE A 829 -19.49 -19.57 15.89
CA PHE A 829 -19.71 -20.54 14.82
C PHE A 829 -21.17 -20.49 14.33
N PRO A 830 -21.44 -20.70 13.04
CA PRO A 830 -22.80 -20.80 12.52
C PRO A 830 -23.47 -22.12 12.95
N ASP A 831 -24.79 -22.12 13.14
CA ASP A 831 -25.55 -23.35 13.45
C ASP A 831 -25.37 -24.45 12.39
N ALA A 832 -25.17 -24.05 11.13
CA ALA A 832 -24.86 -24.95 10.03
C ALA A 832 -23.63 -25.85 10.33
N PHE A 833 -22.70 -25.42 11.18
CA PHE A 833 -21.49 -26.18 11.51
C PHE A 833 -21.68 -27.23 12.62
N LYS A 834 -22.84 -27.29 13.30
CA LYS A 834 -23.16 -28.36 14.25
C LYS A 834 -22.90 -29.78 13.68
N PRO A 835 -23.45 -30.16 12.52
CA PRO A 835 -23.16 -31.47 11.92
C PRO A 835 -21.68 -31.66 11.56
N VAL A 836 -20.96 -30.61 11.16
CA VAL A 836 -19.52 -30.68 10.85
C VAL A 836 -18.69 -30.96 12.11
N ILE A 837 -19.00 -30.28 13.21
CA ILE A 837 -18.35 -30.49 14.51
C ILE A 837 -18.64 -31.91 15.01
N VAL A 838 -19.89 -32.37 14.89
CA VAL A 838 -20.26 -33.74 15.29
C VAL A 838 -19.49 -34.78 14.47
N GLU A 839 -19.40 -34.61 13.15
CA GLU A 839 -18.64 -35.50 12.28
C GLU A 839 -17.15 -35.53 12.63
N LEU A 840 -16.60 -34.40 13.08
CA LEU A 840 -15.21 -34.30 13.50
C LEU A 840 -14.93 -35.13 14.76
N PHE A 841 -15.84 -35.14 15.74
CA PHE A 841 -15.62 -35.71 17.08
C PHE A 841 -16.37 -37.01 17.40
N ARG A 842 -17.34 -37.44 16.59
CA ARG A 842 -18.07 -38.70 16.82
C ARG A 842 -17.12 -39.89 16.75
N LYS A 843 -17.53 -41.00 17.38
CA LYS A 843 -16.86 -42.29 17.24
C LYS A 843 -16.85 -42.71 15.77
N GLU A 844 -15.71 -43.19 15.27
CA GLU A 844 -15.49 -43.50 13.83
C GLU A 844 -15.63 -42.27 12.91
N GLY A 845 -15.56 -41.06 13.49
CA GLY A 845 -15.52 -39.79 12.76
C GLY A 845 -14.12 -39.45 12.24
N LEU A 846 -13.96 -38.20 11.81
CA LEU A 846 -12.72 -37.76 11.15
C LEU A 846 -11.49 -37.80 12.06
N LEU A 847 -11.61 -37.39 13.33
CA LEU A 847 -10.47 -37.40 14.26
C LEU A 847 -10.06 -38.81 14.69
N ASP A 848 -11.00 -39.74 14.81
CA ASP A 848 -10.69 -41.14 15.14
C ASP A 848 -9.83 -41.77 14.03
N GLY A 849 -10.18 -41.54 12.75
CA GLY A 849 -9.38 -42.03 11.62
C GLY A 849 -7.98 -41.39 11.54
N VAL A 850 -7.83 -40.14 11.99
CA VAL A 850 -6.52 -39.48 12.11
C VAL A 850 -5.71 -40.07 13.27
N LYS A 851 -6.36 -40.35 14.41
CA LYS A 851 -5.73 -40.94 15.60
C LYS A 851 -5.14 -42.33 15.31
N GLU A 852 -5.78 -43.12 14.46
CA GLU A 852 -5.26 -44.44 14.02
C GLU A 852 -3.96 -44.34 13.22
N GLN A 853 -3.67 -43.18 12.62
CA GLN A 853 -2.48 -42.94 11.78
C GLN A 853 -1.35 -42.22 12.51
N ILE A 854 -1.52 -41.90 13.80
CA ILE A 854 -0.53 -41.18 14.61
C ILE A 854 -0.05 -42.06 15.77
N ASP A 855 1.25 -42.03 16.05
CA ASP A 855 1.79 -42.54 17.30
C ASP A 855 1.39 -41.61 18.46
N SER A 856 0.41 -42.05 19.25
CA SER A 856 -0.11 -41.29 20.40
C SER A 856 0.97 -40.95 21.43
N SER A 857 2.02 -41.78 21.55
CA SER A 857 3.10 -41.52 22.49
C SER A 857 3.99 -40.37 22.00
N GLN A 858 4.32 -40.33 20.71
CA GLN A 858 5.09 -39.24 20.12
C GLN A 858 4.34 -37.92 20.18
N LEU A 859 3.03 -37.93 19.95
CA LEU A 859 2.20 -36.73 20.07
C LEU A 859 2.17 -36.19 21.50
N PHE A 860 1.99 -37.08 22.50
CA PHE A 860 1.92 -36.70 23.91
C PHE A 860 3.24 -36.09 24.44
N PHE A 861 4.39 -36.57 23.96
CA PHE A 861 5.71 -36.06 24.37
C PHE A 861 6.28 -34.99 23.43
N ALA A 862 5.50 -34.53 22.45
CA ALA A 862 5.94 -33.51 21.49
C ALA A 862 6.23 -32.16 22.18
N ASP A 863 7.30 -31.49 21.76
CA ASP A 863 7.62 -30.14 22.23
C ASP A 863 7.13 -29.07 21.24
N PHE A 864 6.05 -28.40 21.61
CA PHE A 864 5.46 -27.30 20.83
C PHE A 864 5.96 -25.91 21.25
N SER A 865 7.02 -25.81 22.07
CA SER A 865 7.54 -24.54 22.58
C SER A 865 7.88 -23.53 21.47
N MET A 866 8.29 -24.03 20.29
CA MET A 866 8.62 -23.23 19.11
C MET A 866 7.43 -22.46 18.52
N LEU A 867 6.20 -22.92 18.76
CA LEU A 867 4.98 -22.24 18.30
C LEU A 867 4.59 -21.07 19.21
N GLU A 868 5.13 -21.03 20.43
CA GLU A 868 4.80 -20.02 21.44
C GLU A 868 3.30 -19.95 21.80
N VAL A 869 2.61 -21.09 21.70
CA VAL A 869 1.15 -21.25 21.94
C VAL A 869 0.80 -21.57 23.39
N ASP A 870 1.75 -22.14 24.15
CA ASP A 870 1.61 -22.42 25.56
C ASP A 870 1.89 -21.17 26.39
N GLU A 871 0.80 -20.55 26.82
CA GLU A 871 0.81 -19.27 27.54
C GLU A 871 0.40 -19.44 29.01
N ASN A 872 0.36 -20.67 29.52
CA ASN A 872 0.20 -20.89 30.96
C ASN A 872 1.42 -20.33 31.71
N LYS A 873 1.22 -19.98 32.99
CA LYS A 873 2.23 -19.30 33.81
C LYS A 873 3.57 -20.06 33.87
N ALA A 874 3.54 -21.39 33.88
CA ALA A 874 4.75 -22.22 33.95
C ALA A 874 5.54 -22.21 32.63
N SER A 875 4.86 -22.35 31.48
CA SER A 875 5.47 -22.32 30.14
C SER A 875 6.05 -20.94 29.82
N VAL A 876 5.35 -19.87 30.20
CA VAL A 876 5.83 -18.49 30.03
C VAL A 876 7.08 -18.24 30.87
N GLU A 877 7.09 -18.66 32.13
CA GLU A 877 8.25 -18.49 33.02
C GLU A 877 9.44 -19.34 32.56
N ARG A 878 9.20 -20.55 32.03
CA ARG A 878 10.23 -21.38 31.39
C ARG A 878 10.88 -20.65 30.20
N ARG A 879 10.06 -20.06 29.31
CA ARG A 879 10.56 -19.25 28.18
C ARG A 879 11.33 -18.01 28.64
N ARG A 880 10.85 -17.32 29.67
CA ARG A 880 11.55 -16.15 30.23
C ARG A 880 12.96 -16.51 30.74
N ARG A 881 13.12 -17.68 31.36
CA ARG A 881 14.40 -18.16 31.91
C ARG A 881 15.36 -18.73 30.86
N SER A 882 14.89 -19.04 29.64
CA SER A 882 15.77 -19.61 28.61
C SER A 882 16.73 -18.59 28.01
N GLU A 883 16.49 -17.28 28.25
CA GLU A 883 17.24 -16.16 27.68
C GLU A 883 17.38 -16.23 26.14
N LYS A 884 16.39 -16.86 25.50
CA LYS A 884 16.31 -16.99 24.05
C LYS A 884 15.00 -16.41 23.53
N THR A 885 15.03 -15.89 22.32
CA THR A 885 13.85 -15.40 21.61
C THR A 885 13.70 -16.11 20.27
N MET A 886 12.46 -16.42 19.89
CA MET A 886 12.16 -17.06 18.61
C MET A 886 12.32 -16.06 17.45
N ASP A 887 13.11 -16.43 16.45
CA ASP A 887 13.16 -15.71 15.18
C ASP A 887 11.84 -15.86 14.40
N CYS A 888 11.23 -14.77 13.99
CA CYS A 888 9.93 -14.81 13.33
C CYS A 888 9.97 -15.20 11.84
N PHE A 889 11.14 -15.15 11.19
CA PHE A 889 11.34 -15.47 9.77
C PHE A 889 11.93 -16.87 9.56
N ARG A 890 13.14 -17.11 10.05
CA ARG A 890 13.86 -18.38 10.01
C ARG A 890 13.29 -19.41 10.97
N LYS A 891 12.55 -18.99 12.00
CA LYS A 891 11.96 -19.86 13.04
C LYS A 891 13.05 -20.66 13.76
N VAL A 892 13.98 -19.95 14.39
CA VAL A 892 15.05 -20.55 15.20
C VAL A 892 15.18 -19.79 16.51
N TRP A 893 15.60 -20.46 17.58
CA TRP A 893 15.88 -19.80 18.85
C TRP A 893 17.18 -18.99 18.75
N LEU A 894 17.10 -17.69 18.99
CA LEU A 894 18.23 -16.77 19.02
C LEU A 894 18.61 -16.44 20.48
N GLU A 895 19.90 -16.27 20.77
CA GLU A 895 20.42 -15.89 22.11
C GLU A 895 20.30 -14.39 22.41
N ASN A 896 19.61 -14.03 23.50
CA ASN A 896 19.35 -12.62 23.82
C ASN A 896 20.65 -11.82 23.96
N PRO A 897 20.73 -10.60 23.36
CA PRO A 897 21.90 -9.76 23.54
C PRO A 897 22.09 -9.41 25.02
N PRO A 898 23.34 -9.33 25.52
CA PRO A 898 23.62 -9.06 26.92
C PRO A 898 23.04 -7.71 27.35
N LYS A 899 22.39 -7.68 28.52
CA LYS A 899 21.79 -6.47 29.11
C LYS A 899 22.90 -5.43 29.37
N GLY A 900 22.85 -4.27 28.72
CA GLY A 900 23.68 -3.11 29.06
C GLY A 900 24.73 -2.67 28.03
N LEU A 901 24.92 -3.40 26.92
CA LEU A 901 25.77 -2.94 25.81
C LEU A 901 24.91 -2.47 24.64
N ALA A 902 24.65 -1.16 24.61
CA ALA A 902 24.16 -0.50 23.41
C ALA A 902 25.21 -0.65 22.29
N ALA A 903 24.95 -1.60 21.39
CA ALA A 903 25.20 -1.50 19.97
C ALA A 903 26.58 -1.04 19.43
N GLU A 904 27.71 -1.18 20.13
CA GLU A 904 29.00 -0.78 19.52
C GLU A 904 30.23 -1.52 20.07
N VAL A 905 30.37 -2.83 19.79
CA VAL A 905 31.68 -3.50 19.86
C VAL A 905 31.80 -4.55 18.73
N ASN A 906 32.73 -4.30 17.80
CA ASN A 906 33.37 -5.28 16.90
C ASN A 906 32.50 -6.21 16.05
N GLY A 907 31.56 -5.66 15.26
CA GLY A 907 31.21 -6.18 13.91
C GLY A 907 30.75 -7.63 13.72
N ARG A 908 30.60 -8.46 14.77
CA ARG A 908 30.34 -9.91 14.65
C ARG A 908 29.42 -10.51 15.72
N GLN A 909 28.75 -9.72 16.56
CA GLN A 909 27.70 -10.24 17.45
C GLN A 909 26.30 -9.94 16.90
N GLY A 910 25.43 -10.96 16.91
CA GLY A 910 24.16 -11.03 16.20
C GLY A 910 23.25 -9.83 16.47
N ARG A 911 23.17 -8.92 15.48
CA ARG A 911 22.20 -7.84 15.50
C ARG A 911 20.84 -8.46 15.23
N TRP A 912 19.86 -8.21 16.08
CA TRP A 912 18.47 -8.51 15.78
C TRP A 912 17.73 -7.24 15.41
N ARG A 913 16.65 -7.41 14.65
CA ARG A 913 15.64 -6.39 14.39
C ARG A 913 14.36 -6.78 15.11
N ARG A 914 13.66 -5.76 15.59
CA ARG A 914 12.38 -5.91 16.27
C ARG A 914 11.31 -5.18 15.46
N CYS A 915 10.19 -5.85 15.22
CA CYS A 915 9.04 -5.22 14.58
C CYS A 915 8.46 -4.13 15.50
N ALA A 916 8.22 -2.94 14.95
CA ALA A 916 7.63 -1.82 15.68
C ALA A 916 6.21 -2.12 16.19
N ARG A 917 5.44 -2.94 15.47
CA ARG A 917 4.02 -3.20 15.80
C ARG A 917 3.82 -4.41 16.73
N CYS A 918 4.49 -5.52 16.44
CA CYS A 918 4.25 -6.79 17.14
C CYS A 918 5.36 -7.20 18.11
N ALA A 919 6.41 -6.38 18.24
CA ALA A 919 7.63 -6.71 18.96
C ALA A 919 8.33 -8.01 18.50
N ALA A 920 7.87 -8.69 17.46
CA ALA A 920 8.50 -9.92 16.97
C ALA A 920 9.94 -9.66 16.53
N VAL A 921 10.82 -10.60 16.84
CA VAL A 921 12.26 -10.51 16.60
C VAL A 921 12.63 -11.27 15.34
N MET A 922 13.58 -10.72 14.59
CA MET A 922 14.22 -11.36 13.44
C MET A 922 15.72 -11.08 13.48
N GLU A 923 16.54 -12.05 13.14
CA GLU A 923 17.96 -11.86 12.88
C GLU A 923 18.19 -10.79 11.79
N ASP A 924 19.13 -9.88 12.03
CA ASP A 924 19.54 -8.89 11.03
C ASP A 924 20.47 -9.56 10.02
N VAL A 925 19.85 -10.20 9.02
CA VAL A 925 20.56 -10.86 7.93
C VAL A 925 21.17 -9.79 7.01
N LEU A 926 22.42 -9.41 7.29
CA LEU A 926 23.25 -8.56 6.43
C LEU A 926 23.91 -9.42 5.34
N THR A 927 23.13 -10.05 4.46
CA THR A 927 23.71 -10.86 3.38
C THR A 927 24.06 -10.00 2.17
N GLN A 928 25.25 -10.21 1.61
CA GLN A 928 25.63 -9.71 0.29
C GLN A 928 24.87 -10.42 -0.86
N ARG A 929 24.06 -11.44 -0.52
CA ARG A 929 23.28 -12.24 -1.47
C ARG A 929 21.90 -11.62 -1.74
N GLN A 930 21.68 -11.21 -2.99
CA GLN A 930 20.47 -10.52 -3.42
C GLN A 930 19.18 -11.34 -3.20
N ALA A 931 19.24 -12.67 -3.31
CA ALA A 931 18.04 -13.53 -3.22
C ALA A 931 17.39 -13.54 -1.84
N LEU A 932 18.19 -13.78 -0.80
CA LEU A 932 17.71 -13.80 0.58
C LEU A 932 17.30 -12.41 1.04
N GLN A 933 18.08 -11.38 0.69
CA GLN A 933 17.72 -9.99 0.97
C GLN A 933 16.35 -9.64 0.35
N TRP A 934 16.12 -10.04 -0.91
CA TRP A 934 14.85 -9.79 -1.58
C TRP A 934 13.69 -10.52 -0.90
N LEU A 935 13.86 -11.80 -0.53
CA LEU A 935 12.82 -12.57 0.18
C LEU A 935 12.44 -11.92 1.51
N ILE A 936 13.44 -11.44 2.27
CA ILE A 936 13.22 -10.68 3.52
C ILE A 936 12.47 -9.37 3.23
N MET A 937 12.77 -8.71 2.12
CA MET A 937 12.09 -7.47 1.72
C MET A 937 10.64 -7.70 1.27
N GLN A 938 10.30 -8.86 0.71
CA GLN A 938 8.91 -9.18 0.37
C GLN A 938 8.02 -9.36 1.58
N GLN A 939 8.58 -9.59 2.77
CA GLN A 939 7.81 -9.51 4.01
C GLN A 939 7.26 -8.09 4.29
N ARG A 940 7.70 -7.08 3.52
CA ARG A 940 7.29 -5.67 3.65
C ARG A 940 6.34 -5.17 2.54
N SER A 941 6.23 -5.82 1.37
CA SER A 941 5.40 -5.33 0.24
C SER A 941 5.17 -6.41 -0.83
N LEU A 942 4.00 -6.46 -1.50
CA LEU A 942 3.64 -7.42 -2.56
C LEU A 942 2.84 -6.74 -3.69
N TYR A 943 3.38 -6.60 -4.91
CA TYR A 943 2.67 -5.99 -6.07
C TYR A 943 2.83 -6.68 -7.47
N ILE A 944 3.45 -7.87 -7.60
CA ILE A 944 3.61 -8.59 -8.91
C ILE A 944 3.33 -10.12 -8.77
N LYS A 945 2.67 -10.76 -9.75
CA LYS A 945 2.15 -12.16 -9.71
C LYS A 945 2.39 -12.93 -11.04
N LEU A 946 2.58 -14.25 -11.03
CA LEU A 946 2.52 -15.14 -12.22
C LEU A 946 1.10 -15.67 -12.49
N VAL A 947 0.71 -15.77 -13.76
CA VAL A 947 -0.64 -16.11 -14.24
C VAL A 947 -0.65 -17.38 -15.11
N HIS A 948 0.32 -17.56 -15.99
CA HIS A 948 0.43 -18.73 -16.87
C HIS A 948 1.89 -18.98 -17.26
N ASP A 949 2.32 -20.23 -17.42
CA ASP A 949 3.72 -20.60 -17.72
C ASP A 949 3.78 -21.85 -18.62
N VAL A 950 4.51 -21.73 -19.73
CA VAL A 950 4.80 -22.81 -20.70
C VAL A 950 6.32 -22.91 -20.87
N GLY A 951 7.05 -22.94 -19.76
CA GLY A 951 8.50 -23.07 -19.72
C GLY A 951 9.21 -21.94 -20.47
N ASP A 952 10.30 -22.27 -21.19
CA ASP A 952 11.12 -21.26 -21.87
C ASP A 952 10.45 -20.57 -23.07
N LEU A 953 9.29 -21.08 -23.53
CA LEU A 953 8.63 -20.60 -24.74
C LEU A 953 7.74 -19.39 -24.48
N SER A 954 6.97 -19.37 -23.39
CA SER A 954 6.17 -18.21 -23.00
C SER A 954 5.66 -18.26 -21.56
N ALA A 955 5.56 -17.11 -20.89
CA ALA A 955 4.82 -17.00 -19.64
C ALA A 955 4.08 -15.66 -19.52
N VAL A 956 3.10 -15.60 -18.62
CA VAL A 956 2.23 -14.44 -18.39
C VAL A 956 2.24 -14.07 -16.91
N TRP A 957 2.63 -12.84 -16.58
CA TRP A 957 2.60 -12.26 -15.24
C TRP A 957 1.47 -11.24 -15.09
N SER A 958 0.77 -11.22 -13.96
CA SER A 958 -0.09 -10.11 -13.53
C SER A 958 0.75 -9.05 -12.85
N VAL A 959 0.62 -7.81 -13.30
CA VAL A 959 1.24 -6.64 -12.70
C VAL A 959 0.12 -5.82 -12.05
N GLY A 960 0.07 -5.83 -10.71
CA GLY A 960 -1.12 -5.40 -9.97
C GLY A 960 -2.37 -6.19 -10.37
N ASN A 961 -3.55 -5.56 -10.31
CA ASN A 961 -4.84 -6.19 -10.61
C ASN A 961 -5.31 -6.01 -12.07
N ASN A 962 -4.69 -5.10 -12.83
CA ASN A 962 -5.25 -4.59 -14.09
C ASN A 962 -4.39 -4.82 -15.33
N ALA A 963 -3.14 -5.28 -15.17
CA ALA A 963 -2.22 -5.51 -16.27
C ALA A 963 -1.68 -6.93 -16.28
N LEU A 964 -1.44 -7.45 -17.47
CA LEU A 964 -0.75 -8.69 -17.76
C LEU A 964 0.53 -8.37 -18.55
N CYS A 965 1.60 -9.07 -18.27
CA CYS A 965 2.85 -9.06 -19.02
C CYS A 965 3.06 -10.47 -19.56
N LYS A 966 2.81 -10.67 -20.85
CA LYS A 966 3.20 -11.89 -21.55
C LYS A 966 4.64 -11.72 -22.03
N PHE A 967 5.50 -12.70 -21.80
CA PHE A 967 6.77 -12.77 -22.52
C PHE A 967 6.80 -14.07 -23.34
N ARG A 968 7.45 -14.04 -24.51
CA ARG A 968 7.56 -15.17 -25.45
C ARG A 968 8.90 -15.12 -26.19
N TYR A 969 9.40 -16.24 -26.69
CA TYR A 969 10.58 -16.27 -27.57
C TYR A 969 10.33 -15.48 -28.88
N ILE A 970 11.36 -14.81 -29.42
CA ILE A 970 11.28 -14.10 -30.72
C ILE A 970 11.54 -15.12 -31.82
N GLU A 971 10.54 -15.37 -32.65
CA GLU A 971 10.70 -16.10 -33.90
C GLU A 971 10.89 -15.09 -35.04
N GLU A 972 12.01 -15.22 -35.75
CA GLU A 972 12.39 -14.28 -36.79
C GLU A 972 11.43 -14.38 -37.99
N GLY A 973 10.86 -13.23 -38.38
CA GLY A 973 9.90 -13.14 -39.48
C GLY A 973 8.46 -13.57 -39.15
N ALA A 974 8.08 -13.69 -37.87
CA ALA A 974 6.71 -13.95 -37.45
C ALA A 974 5.96 -12.67 -37.02
N THR A 975 4.70 -12.51 -37.46
CA THR A 975 3.86 -11.36 -37.05
C THR A 975 3.67 -11.33 -35.52
N PRO A 976 4.03 -10.23 -34.85
CA PRO A 976 3.91 -10.16 -33.39
C PRO A 976 2.44 -9.97 -32.94
N GLU A 977 2.04 -10.62 -31.83
CA GLU A 977 0.66 -10.56 -31.27
C GLU A 977 0.15 -9.12 -31.04
N SER A 978 1.05 -8.15 -30.81
CA SER A 978 0.66 -6.73 -30.70
C SER A 978 0.08 -6.15 -32.00
N VAL A 979 0.64 -6.55 -33.15
CA VAL A 979 0.20 -6.09 -34.48
C VAL A 979 -1.19 -6.66 -34.73
N THR A 980 -1.32 -7.95 -34.50
CA THR A 980 -2.56 -8.71 -34.57
C THR A 980 -3.66 -8.14 -33.68
N SER A 981 -3.34 -7.85 -32.41
CA SER A 981 -4.30 -7.27 -31.45
C SER A 981 -4.70 -5.82 -31.76
N ASN A 982 -3.81 -5.05 -32.41
CA ASN A 982 -4.14 -3.69 -32.84
C ASN A 982 -5.02 -3.71 -34.09
N PHE A 983 -4.72 -4.57 -35.07
CA PHE A 983 -5.58 -4.76 -36.24
C PHE A 983 -7.01 -5.12 -35.84
N VAL A 984 -7.19 -6.13 -34.97
CA VAL A 984 -8.52 -6.53 -34.49
C VAL A 984 -9.20 -5.37 -33.79
N ARG A 985 -8.48 -4.55 -33.00
CA ARG A 985 -9.05 -3.38 -32.35
C ARG A 985 -9.56 -2.33 -33.33
N ASP A 986 -8.83 -2.10 -34.41
CA ASP A 986 -9.17 -1.09 -35.42
C ASP A 986 -10.45 -1.46 -36.19
N GLN A 987 -10.81 -2.74 -36.25
CA GLN A 987 -12.10 -3.22 -36.76
C GLN A 987 -13.29 -2.92 -35.84
N ARG A 988 -13.04 -2.45 -34.61
CA ARG A 988 -14.08 -2.16 -33.58
C ARG A 988 -15.01 -3.34 -33.32
N PRO A 989 -14.48 -4.47 -32.82
CA PRO A 989 -15.22 -5.72 -32.67
C PRO A 989 -16.39 -5.58 -31.69
N SER A 990 -17.44 -6.37 -31.88
CA SER A 990 -18.58 -6.46 -30.96
C SER A 990 -18.23 -7.07 -29.58
N PHE A 991 -17.05 -7.68 -29.47
CA PHE A 991 -16.53 -8.36 -28.28
C PHE A 991 -15.32 -7.65 -27.68
N GLU A 992 -15.06 -7.87 -26.38
CA GLU A 992 -13.93 -7.25 -25.70
C GLU A 992 -12.61 -7.96 -26.03
N ILE A 993 -11.52 -7.20 -26.13
CA ILE A 993 -10.17 -7.74 -26.35
C ILE A 993 -9.17 -7.07 -25.41
N PRO A 994 -8.06 -7.75 -25.03
CA PRO A 994 -7.00 -7.13 -24.26
C PRO A 994 -6.45 -5.90 -24.98
N LYS A 995 -6.38 -4.77 -24.26
CA LYS A 995 -5.71 -3.59 -24.82
C LYS A 995 -4.21 -3.77 -24.68
N VAL A 996 -3.50 -3.79 -25.80
CA VAL A 996 -2.04 -3.68 -25.82
C VAL A 996 -1.65 -2.35 -25.17
N LEU A 997 -1.01 -2.45 -24.01
CA LEU A 997 -0.43 -1.32 -23.29
C LEU A 997 0.98 -1.06 -23.80
N HIS A 998 1.68 -2.14 -24.12
CA HIS A 998 3.08 -2.09 -24.50
C HIS A 998 3.53 -3.36 -25.21
N HIS A 999 4.48 -3.27 -26.13
CA HIS A 999 5.19 -4.44 -26.65
C HIS A 999 6.66 -4.08 -26.83
N ALA A 1000 7.56 -4.79 -26.17
CA ALA A 1000 9.00 -4.60 -26.26
C ALA A 1000 9.68 -5.86 -26.79
N PHE A 1001 10.82 -5.71 -27.44
CA PHE A 1001 11.66 -6.81 -27.94
C PHE A 1001 13.00 -6.78 -27.19
N GLY A 1002 13.39 -7.89 -26.61
CA GLY A 1002 14.73 -8.16 -26.09
C GLY A 1002 15.60 -8.83 -27.17
N SER A 1003 16.72 -9.41 -26.76
CA SER A 1003 17.65 -10.12 -27.65
C SER A 1003 17.06 -11.38 -28.28
N ASP A 1004 16.28 -12.14 -27.52
CA ASP A 1004 15.71 -13.44 -27.89
C ASP A 1004 14.23 -13.57 -27.50
N ARG A 1005 13.64 -12.56 -26.84
CA ARG A 1005 12.28 -12.62 -26.27
C ARG A 1005 11.48 -11.34 -26.50
N SER A 1006 10.20 -11.47 -26.79
CA SER A 1006 9.24 -10.39 -26.89
C SER A 1006 8.42 -10.29 -25.60
N TYR A 1007 8.09 -9.07 -25.17
CA TYR A 1007 7.39 -8.75 -23.92
C TYR A 1007 6.16 -7.91 -24.23
N LEU A 1008 4.99 -8.53 -24.24
CA LEU A 1008 3.69 -7.93 -24.53
C LEU A 1008 2.93 -7.63 -23.24
N PHE A 1009 2.78 -6.35 -22.92
CA PHE A 1009 1.95 -5.90 -21.81
C PHE A 1009 0.54 -5.59 -22.29
N LEU A 1010 -0.44 -6.20 -21.65
CA LEU A 1010 -1.86 -6.12 -21.97
C LEU A 1010 -2.65 -5.62 -20.77
N ARG A 1011 -3.67 -4.81 -20.99
CA ARG A 1011 -4.70 -4.53 -19.98
C ARG A 1011 -5.62 -5.73 -19.89
N ARG A 1012 -5.87 -6.19 -18.67
CA ARG A 1012 -6.72 -7.35 -18.40
C ARG A 1012 -8.17 -7.07 -18.84
N VAL A 1013 -8.78 -8.05 -19.52
CA VAL A 1013 -10.24 -8.09 -19.74
C VAL A 1013 -10.89 -8.58 -18.43
N PRO A 1014 -11.84 -7.85 -17.84
CA PRO A 1014 -12.52 -8.27 -16.62
C PRO A 1014 -13.30 -9.58 -16.83
N GLY A 1015 -13.34 -10.43 -15.80
CA GLY A 1015 -14.05 -11.71 -15.83
C GLY A 1015 -13.13 -12.93 -15.71
N ARG A 1016 -13.72 -14.09 -15.97
CA ARG A 1016 -13.12 -15.43 -15.85
C ARG A 1016 -13.19 -16.18 -17.17
N THR A 1017 -12.32 -17.18 -17.36
CA THR A 1017 -12.35 -17.99 -18.59
C THR A 1017 -13.66 -18.76 -18.68
N LEU A 1018 -14.15 -18.99 -19.90
CA LEU A 1018 -15.35 -19.77 -20.15
C LEU A 1018 -15.18 -21.20 -19.63
N ASP A 1019 -13.97 -21.75 -19.71
CA ASP A 1019 -13.61 -23.03 -19.12
C ASP A 1019 -13.95 -23.09 -17.63
N THR A 1020 -13.49 -22.08 -16.87
CA THR A 1020 -13.80 -21.94 -15.45
C THR A 1020 -15.28 -21.66 -15.19
N ALA A 1021 -15.95 -20.89 -16.05
CA ALA A 1021 -17.34 -20.53 -15.88
C ALA A 1021 -18.32 -21.67 -16.23
N TRP A 1022 -17.97 -22.56 -17.17
CA TRP A 1022 -18.89 -23.45 -17.88
C TRP A 1022 -19.75 -24.31 -16.94
N GLN A 1023 -19.15 -24.84 -15.88
CA GLN A 1023 -19.82 -25.70 -14.92
C GLN A 1023 -20.87 -24.94 -14.08
N SER A 1024 -20.67 -23.63 -13.88
CA SER A 1024 -21.55 -22.77 -13.07
C SER A 1024 -22.68 -22.10 -13.87
N LEU A 1025 -22.63 -22.14 -15.20
CA LEU A 1025 -23.64 -21.51 -16.05
C LEU A 1025 -24.89 -22.39 -16.17
N ASN A 1026 -26.06 -21.76 -16.15
CA ASN A 1026 -27.31 -22.45 -16.50
C ASN A 1026 -27.43 -22.66 -18.02
N GLU A 1027 -28.39 -23.49 -18.45
CA GLU A 1027 -28.58 -23.82 -19.86
C GLU A 1027 -28.90 -22.61 -20.75
N TYR A 1028 -29.54 -21.57 -20.20
CA TYR A 1028 -29.77 -20.32 -20.92
C TYR A 1028 -28.43 -19.64 -21.24
N TRP A 1029 -27.57 -19.43 -20.24
CA TRP A 1029 -26.29 -18.74 -20.42
C TRP A 1029 -25.28 -19.55 -21.23
N LYS A 1030 -25.24 -20.87 -21.08
CA LYS A 1030 -24.46 -21.74 -21.98
C LYS A 1030 -24.89 -21.55 -23.44
N ARG A 1031 -26.19 -21.53 -23.69
CA ARG A 1031 -26.74 -21.32 -25.04
C ARG A 1031 -26.49 -19.91 -25.57
N HIS A 1032 -26.58 -18.90 -24.70
CA HIS A 1032 -26.26 -17.50 -25.00
C HIS A 1032 -24.80 -17.34 -25.40
N TYR A 1033 -23.85 -17.80 -24.58
CA TYR A 1033 -22.43 -17.68 -24.89
C TYR A 1033 -22.03 -18.48 -26.12
N VAL A 1034 -22.58 -19.68 -26.34
CA VAL A 1034 -22.37 -20.41 -27.60
C VAL A 1034 -22.85 -19.59 -28.80
N ASN A 1035 -24.02 -18.95 -28.72
CA ASN A 1035 -24.51 -18.08 -29.80
C ASN A 1035 -23.63 -16.84 -29.98
N ALA A 1036 -23.24 -16.17 -28.90
CA ALA A 1036 -22.37 -15.01 -28.95
C ALA A 1036 -21.02 -15.35 -29.60
N ILE A 1037 -20.44 -16.50 -29.26
CA ILE A 1037 -19.17 -16.96 -29.84
C ILE A 1037 -19.33 -17.31 -31.32
N VAL A 1038 -20.47 -17.87 -31.72
CA VAL A 1038 -20.81 -18.08 -33.13
C VAL A 1038 -20.89 -16.74 -33.88
N ASP A 1039 -21.49 -15.71 -33.28
CA ASP A 1039 -21.59 -14.39 -33.90
C ASP A 1039 -20.24 -13.68 -33.97
N VAL A 1040 -19.38 -13.82 -32.94
CA VAL A 1040 -17.97 -13.41 -32.96
C VAL A 1040 -17.22 -14.05 -34.14
N CYS A 1041 -17.44 -15.35 -34.37
CA CYS A 1041 -16.78 -16.06 -35.48
C CYS A 1041 -17.23 -15.55 -36.85
N LYS A 1042 -18.53 -15.23 -37.02
CA LYS A 1042 -19.05 -14.63 -38.26
C LYS A 1042 -18.46 -13.25 -38.48
N GLU A 1043 -18.43 -12.42 -37.45
CA GLU A 1043 -17.90 -11.06 -37.51
C GLU A 1043 -16.41 -11.07 -37.90
N MET A 1044 -15.59 -11.92 -37.28
CA MET A 1044 -14.18 -12.05 -37.64
C MET A 1044 -13.98 -12.49 -39.09
N ALA A 1045 -14.85 -13.38 -39.59
CA ALA A 1045 -14.78 -13.90 -40.96
C ALA A 1045 -15.12 -12.83 -42.04
N GLU A 1046 -15.77 -11.73 -41.67
CA GLU A 1046 -16.00 -10.60 -42.58
C GLU A 1046 -14.72 -9.80 -42.86
N TRP A 1047 -13.71 -9.90 -41.99
CA TRP A 1047 -12.45 -9.18 -42.13
C TRP A 1047 -11.49 -9.94 -43.06
N LYS A 1048 -10.97 -9.25 -44.08
CA LYS A 1048 -10.08 -9.82 -45.11
C LYS A 1048 -8.64 -9.36 -44.92
N GLY A 1049 -7.69 -10.27 -45.08
CA GLY A 1049 -6.26 -9.97 -45.13
C GLY A 1049 -5.75 -9.67 -46.56
N ALA A 1050 -4.48 -9.27 -46.69
CA ALA A 1050 -3.82 -9.05 -47.98
C ALA A 1050 -3.38 -10.35 -48.67
N GLY A 1051 -3.16 -11.42 -47.89
CA GLY A 1051 -2.77 -12.74 -48.37
C GLY A 1051 -2.77 -13.80 -47.26
N LEU A 1052 -2.43 -15.03 -47.61
CA LEU A 1052 -2.28 -16.15 -46.66
C LEU A 1052 -1.01 -15.97 -45.83
N GLY A 1053 -1.12 -15.56 -44.57
CA GLY A 1053 0.04 -15.39 -43.69
C GLY A 1053 -0.21 -14.43 -42.53
N GLY A 1054 0.85 -13.76 -42.11
CA GLY A 1054 0.82 -12.67 -41.16
C GLY A 1054 0.07 -11.42 -41.65
N LEU A 1055 -0.38 -10.56 -40.74
CA LEU A 1055 -1.11 -9.33 -41.09
C LEU A 1055 -0.22 -8.19 -41.61
N ASP A 1056 1.09 -8.33 -41.51
CA ASP A 1056 2.12 -7.36 -41.89
C ASP A 1056 3.02 -7.87 -43.02
N ASP A 1057 2.50 -8.76 -43.87
CA ASP A 1057 3.21 -9.45 -44.96
C ASP A 1057 4.40 -10.33 -44.48
N GLN A 1058 4.50 -10.56 -43.16
CA GLN A 1058 5.45 -11.51 -42.57
C GLN A 1058 4.87 -12.93 -42.51
N ASN A 1059 5.71 -13.89 -42.16
CA ASN A 1059 5.32 -15.28 -42.04
C ASN A 1059 4.48 -15.50 -40.79
N ARG A 1060 3.76 -16.63 -40.74
CA ARG A 1060 3.10 -17.09 -39.52
C ARG A 1060 3.60 -18.49 -39.16
N LEU A 1061 3.92 -18.68 -37.89
CA LEU A 1061 4.20 -20.01 -37.34
C LEU A 1061 2.93 -20.87 -37.36
N GLU A 1062 2.77 -21.69 -38.40
CA GLU A 1062 1.70 -22.67 -38.52
C GLU A 1062 2.31 -24.04 -38.84
N CYS A 1063 2.71 -24.73 -37.79
CA CYS A 1063 3.45 -26.00 -37.86
C CYS A 1063 2.63 -27.16 -38.44
N TYR A 1064 1.30 -27.04 -38.51
CA TYR A 1064 0.42 -28.09 -39.01
C TYR A 1064 0.14 -27.99 -40.51
N LEU A 1065 0.30 -26.81 -41.11
CA LEU A 1065 0.01 -26.55 -42.54
C LEU A 1065 1.27 -26.37 -43.40
N GLY A 1066 2.46 -26.28 -42.81
CA GLY A 1066 3.72 -26.21 -43.56
C GLY A 1066 4.08 -27.53 -44.25
N THR A 1067 4.54 -27.46 -45.50
CA THR A 1067 5.04 -28.61 -46.28
C THR A 1067 6.55 -28.48 -46.55
N PRO A 1068 7.37 -29.51 -46.26
CA PRO A 1068 7.03 -30.74 -45.53
C PRO A 1068 6.69 -30.43 -44.06
N ARG A 1069 5.80 -31.22 -43.46
CA ARG A 1069 5.39 -31.08 -42.05
C ARG A 1069 6.63 -31.08 -41.15
N GLY A 1070 6.88 -29.96 -40.46
CA GLY A 1070 8.06 -29.77 -39.61
C GLY A 1070 9.27 -29.08 -40.27
N GLY A 1071 9.16 -28.59 -41.51
CA GLY A 1071 10.20 -27.78 -42.16
C GLY A 1071 10.19 -26.30 -41.71
N SER A 1072 11.34 -25.63 -41.80
CA SER A 1072 11.58 -24.26 -41.32
C SER A 1072 11.01 -23.12 -42.20
N GLY A 1073 10.23 -23.45 -43.23
CA GLY A 1073 9.70 -22.48 -44.20
C GLY A 1073 8.23 -22.12 -43.93
N PHE A 1074 7.99 -21.03 -43.20
CA PHE A 1074 6.64 -20.53 -42.85
C PHE A 1074 6.05 -19.54 -43.87
N GLY A 1075 6.55 -19.56 -45.11
CA GLY A 1075 6.12 -18.67 -46.19
C GLY A 1075 4.67 -18.89 -46.60
N SER A 1076 4.00 -17.81 -47.02
CA SER A 1076 2.63 -17.82 -47.56
C SER A 1076 2.39 -18.91 -48.61
N ALA A 1077 3.36 -19.12 -49.50
CA ALA A 1077 3.32 -20.15 -50.54
C ALA A 1077 3.33 -21.59 -49.98
N ASN A 1078 4.03 -21.85 -48.87
CA ASN A 1078 4.07 -23.18 -48.24
C ASN A 1078 2.77 -23.50 -47.50
N ILE A 1079 2.18 -22.50 -46.85
CA ILE A 1079 0.88 -22.63 -46.18
C ILE A 1079 -0.21 -22.84 -47.24
N GLU A 1080 -0.18 -22.10 -48.36
CA GLU A 1080 -1.12 -22.29 -49.46
C GLU A 1080 -1.00 -23.68 -50.11
N ALA A 1081 0.22 -24.18 -50.29
CA ALA A 1081 0.45 -25.54 -50.80
C ALA A 1081 -0.11 -26.61 -49.85
N GLY A 1082 0.12 -26.47 -48.54
CA GLY A 1082 -0.42 -27.36 -47.52
C GLY A 1082 -1.95 -27.33 -47.45
N CYS A 1083 -2.56 -26.14 -47.53
CA CYS A 1083 -4.02 -25.98 -47.60
C CYS A 1083 -4.61 -26.67 -48.85
N LYS A 1084 -3.98 -26.50 -50.02
CA LYS A 1084 -4.43 -27.17 -51.26
C LYS A 1084 -4.28 -28.69 -51.19
N GLU A 1085 -3.22 -29.20 -50.58
CA GLU A 1085 -2.97 -30.63 -50.41
C GLU A 1085 -4.08 -31.32 -49.59
N ILE A 1086 -4.57 -30.66 -48.53
CA ILE A 1086 -5.65 -31.20 -47.68
C ILE A 1086 -7.07 -30.89 -48.21
N GLY A 1087 -7.17 -30.18 -49.34
CA GLY A 1087 -8.42 -29.83 -50.01
C GLY A 1087 -9.17 -28.66 -49.38
N MET A 1088 -8.46 -27.72 -48.74
CA MET A 1088 -9.04 -26.49 -48.20
C MET A 1088 -9.17 -25.40 -49.27
N ASP A 1089 -10.28 -24.66 -49.22
CA ASP A 1089 -10.44 -23.42 -49.98
C ASP A 1089 -9.57 -22.31 -49.37
N CYS A 1090 -8.88 -21.57 -50.24
CA CYS A 1090 -7.77 -20.68 -49.92
C CYS A 1090 -8.19 -19.19 -49.99
N SER A 1091 -9.46 -18.86 -49.73
CA SER A 1091 -9.89 -17.47 -49.70
C SER A 1091 -9.56 -16.79 -48.37
N VAL A 1092 -9.36 -15.47 -48.42
CA VAL A 1092 -8.53 -14.74 -47.47
C VAL A 1092 -9.39 -14.10 -46.35
N ILE A 1093 -9.86 -14.91 -45.37
CA ILE A 1093 -10.70 -14.48 -44.22
C ILE A 1093 -10.03 -14.66 -42.86
N LEU A 1094 -10.23 -13.75 -41.91
CA LEU A 1094 -9.53 -13.76 -40.62
C LEU A 1094 -10.18 -14.64 -39.53
N TYR A 1095 -9.41 -15.50 -38.84
CA TYR A 1095 -9.90 -16.26 -37.66
C TYR A 1095 -8.83 -16.51 -36.58
N HIS A 1096 -9.24 -16.63 -35.31
CA HIS A 1096 -8.40 -16.69 -34.07
C HIS A 1096 -7.41 -17.86 -33.94
N ALA A 1097 -7.57 -18.93 -34.74
CA ALA A 1097 -6.87 -20.23 -34.74
C ALA A 1097 -6.56 -20.97 -33.42
N ASP A 1098 -6.86 -20.37 -32.26
CA ASP A 1098 -6.75 -20.95 -30.91
C ASP A 1098 -7.96 -20.55 -30.05
N LEU A 1099 -9.14 -20.50 -30.68
CA LEU A 1099 -10.38 -20.13 -30.00
C LEU A 1099 -10.91 -21.33 -29.23
N GLY A 1100 -10.79 -21.30 -27.90
CA GLY A 1100 -11.23 -22.36 -27.00
C GLY A 1100 -11.71 -21.79 -25.66
N PRO A 1101 -12.29 -22.64 -24.78
CA PRO A 1101 -12.83 -22.20 -23.50
C PRO A 1101 -11.85 -21.42 -22.62
N THR A 1102 -10.55 -21.67 -22.75
CA THR A 1102 -9.48 -21.00 -21.99
C THR A 1102 -9.08 -19.63 -22.57
N THR A 1103 -9.41 -19.35 -23.83
CA THR A 1103 -9.14 -18.05 -24.52
C THR A 1103 -10.38 -17.17 -24.62
N ILE A 1104 -11.50 -17.61 -24.05
CA ILE A 1104 -12.77 -16.87 -24.01
C ILE A 1104 -12.99 -16.40 -22.56
N ILE A 1105 -13.20 -15.11 -22.37
CA ILE A 1105 -13.51 -14.49 -21.09
C ILE A 1105 -15.01 -14.18 -21.06
N VAL A 1106 -15.66 -14.60 -19.99
CA VAL A 1106 -17.05 -14.25 -19.68
C VAL A 1106 -17.11 -13.57 -18.33
N GLU A 1107 -18.23 -12.90 -18.10
CA GLU A 1107 -18.48 -12.20 -16.85
C GLU A 1107 -18.45 -13.18 -15.65
N ASP A 1108 -17.98 -12.69 -14.51
CA ASP A 1108 -17.98 -13.48 -13.28
C ASP A 1108 -19.41 -13.89 -12.92
N GLU A 1109 -20.35 -12.95 -13.06
CA GLU A 1109 -21.79 -13.18 -13.08
C GLU A 1109 -22.39 -12.61 -14.38
N PRO A 1110 -23.08 -13.42 -15.19
CA PRO A 1110 -23.68 -12.93 -16.44
C PRO A 1110 -24.81 -11.92 -16.15
N ILE A 1111 -24.63 -10.66 -16.57
CA ILE A 1111 -25.67 -9.62 -16.48
C ILE A 1111 -26.06 -9.16 -17.88
N PRO A 1112 -25.19 -8.47 -18.66
CA PRO A 1112 -25.39 -8.24 -20.08
C PRO A 1112 -24.96 -9.41 -20.97
N GLY A 1113 -24.22 -10.40 -20.45
CA GLY A 1113 -23.76 -11.55 -21.22
C GLY A 1113 -22.61 -11.22 -22.17
N ARG A 1114 -21.70 -10.33 -21.77
CA ARG A 1114 -20.56 -9.90 -22.58
C ARG A 1114 -19.53 -11.01 -22.75
N VAL A 1115 -18.84 -10.97 -23.89
CA VAL A 1115 -17.77 -11.90 -24.23
C VAL A 1115 -16.51 -11.12 -24.52
N GLY A 1116 -15.41 -11.58 -23.92
CA GLY A 1116 -14.05 -11.16 -24.27
C GLY A 1116 -13.29 -12.30 -24.92
N ILE A 1117 -12.44 -12.00 -25.89
CA ILE A 1117 -11.55 -12.97 -26.54
C ILE A 1117 -10.11 -12.55 -26.24
N VAL A 1118 -9.25 -13.49 -25.89
CA VAL A 1118 -7.85 -13.25 -25.52
C VAL A 1118 -6.91 -14.18 -26.29
N ASP A 1119 -5.63 -13.81 -26.37
CA ASP A 1119 -4.57 -14.62 -27.02
C ASP A 1119 -4.64 -14.66 -28.56
N PHE A 1120 -4.68 -13.48 -29.19
CA PHE A 1120 -4.63 -13.27 -30.64
C PHE A 1120 -3.25 -13.54 -31.26
N LEU A 1121 -2.50 -14.50 -30.74
CA LEU A 1121 -1.20 -14.85 -31.30
C LEU A 1121 -1.34 -15.51 -32.69
N LYS A 1122 -2.43 -16.26 -32.91
CA LYS A 1122 -2.56 -17.20 -34.01
C LYS A 1122 -3.70 -16.80 -34.96
N LEU A 1123 -3.62 -15.69 -35.70
CA LEU A 1123 -4.62 -15.39 -36.75
C LEU A 1123 -4.24 -16.06 -38.09
N LEU A 1124 -5.12 -16.87 -38.70
CA LEU A 1124 -4.91 -17.38 -40.07
C LEU A 1124 -5.93 -16.73 -41.00
N VAL A 1125 -5.57 -16.69 -42.27
CA VAL A 1125 -6.35 -16.04 -43.30
C VAL A 1125 -6.85 -17.07 -44.34
N THR A 1126 -7.80 -17.98 -44.02
CA THR A 1126 -8.25 -19.06 -44.95
C THR A 1126 -9.76 -19.34 -44.86
N SER A 1127 -10.39 -19.78 -45.96
CA SER A 1127 -11.83 -20.10 -46.04
C SER A 1127 -12.16 -21.57 -46.10
N LEU A 1128 -11.87 -22.30 -45.04
CA LEU A 1128 -12.77 -23.34 -44.56
C LEU A 1128 -12.30 -23.64 -43.15
N TRP A 1129 -13.23 -23.70 -42.19
CA TRP A 1129 -12.92 -24.01 -40.80
C TRP A 1129 -12.35 -25.44 -40.69
N ALA A 1130 -11.04 -25.59 -40.91
CA ALA A 1130 -10.31 -26.76 -40.46
C ALA A 1130 -10.38 -26.75 -38.94
N GLY A 1131 -10.98 -27.82 -38.40
CA GLY A 1131 -11.32 -27.95 -36.99
C GLY A 1131 -10.21 -27.47 -36.07
N SER A 1132 -10.60 -26.70 -35.06
CA SER A 1132 -9.82 -26.66 -33.84
C SER A 1132 -9.48 -28.09 -33.45
N SER A 1133 -8.18 -28.40 -33.47
CA SER A 1133 -7.68 -29.61 -32.82
C SER A 1133 -8.32 -29.68 -31.43
N PRO A 1134 -8.81 -30.84 -30.97
CA PRO A 1134 -9.29 -30.96 -29.61
C PRO A 1134 -8.10 -30.66 -28.70
N SER A 1135 -8.11 -29.48 -28.06
CA SER A 1135 -7.38 -29.38 -26.80
C SER A 1135 -8.00 -30.45 -25.91
N PHE A 1136 -7.16 -31.34 -25.39
CA PHE A 1136 -7.54 -32.51 -24.60
C PHE A 1136 -8.30 -32.15 -23.30
N ASP A 1137 -8.55 -30.86 -23.04
CA ASP A 1137 -9.12 -30.28 -21.83
C ASP A 1137 -10.41 -29.46 -22.09
N SER A 1138 -11.24 -29.79 -23.08
CA SER A 1138 -12.54 -29.12 -23.26
C SER A 1138 -13.61 -29.64 -22.28
N PRO A 1139 -14.47 -28.78 -21.69
CA PRO A 1139 -15.58 -29.24 -20.84
C PRO A 1139 -16.52 -30.20 -21.58
N PRO A 1140 -17.05 -31.26 -20.92
CA PRO A 1140 -17.99 -32.18 -21.53
C PRO A 1140 -19.20 -31.43 -22.15
N GLY A 1141 -19.48 -31.68 -23.43
CA GLY A 1141 -20.60 -31.08 -24.17
C GLY A 1141 -20.30 -29.77 -24.90
N TRP A 1142 -19.22 -29.03 -24.57
CA TRP A 1142 -18.81 -27.80 -25.27
C TRP A 1142 -18.53 -28.05 -26.76
N THR A 1143 -17.64 -29.01 -27.03
CA THR A 1143 -17.13 -29.32 -28.37
C THR A 1143 -18.25 -29.78 -29.29
N TYR A 1144 -19.17 -30.60 -28.79
CA TYR A 1144 -20.34 -31.07 -29.54
C TYR A 1144 -21.35 -29.94 -29.83
N LEU A 1145 -21.63 -29.07 -28.86
CA LEU A 1145 -22.59 -27.96 -29.02
C LEU A 1145 -22.08 -26.87 -29.98
N LEU A 1146 -20.79 -26.52 -29.90
CA LEU A 1146 -20.17 -25.54 -30.78
C LEU A 1146 -20.05 -26.11 -32.21
N GLN A 1147 -19.52 -27.34 -32.37
CA GLN A 1147 -19.39 -27.98 -33.69
C GLN A 1147 -20.75 -28.18 -34.36
N ALA A 1148 -21.78 -28.62 -33.64
CA ALA A 1148 -23.13 -28.83 -34.21
C ALA A 1148 -23.81 -27.53 -34.68
N ARG A 1149 -23.47 -26.37 -34.08
CA ARG A 1149 -24.02 -25.06 -34.46
C ARG A 1149 -23.21 -24.36 -35.53
N VAL A 1150 -21.89 -24.46 -35.48
CA VAL A 1150 -20.98 -23.92 -36.49
C VAL A 1150 -21.11 -24.70 -37.81
N ALA A 1151 -21.28 -26.03 -37.77
CA ALA A 1151 -21.49 -26.86 -38.97
C ALA A 1151 -22.79 -26.51 -39.74
N ARG A 1152 -23.81 -25.96 -39.08
CA ARG A 1152 -25.05 -25.50 -39.74
C ARG A 1152 -24.90 -24.18 -40.49
N LEU A 1153 -23.84 -23.41 -40.25
CA LEU A 1153 -23.60 -22.11 -40.87
C LEU A 1153 -22.78 -22.18 -42.15
N GLY A 1154 -22.02 -23.26 -42.36
CA GLY A 1154 -21.12 -23.43 -43.51
C GLY A 1154 -21.75 -23.99 -44.79
N GLY A 1155 -23.04 -24.32 -44.82
CA GLY A 1155 -23.74 -24.72 -46.06
C GLY A 1155 -23.15 -25.92 -46.81
N GLU A 1156 -22.28 -26.75 -46.21
CA GLU A 1156 -21.67 -27.90 -46.89
C GLU A 1156 -21.87 -29.21 -46.11
N GLN A 1157 -22.59 -30.14 -46.73
CA GLN A 1157 -22.82 -31.52 -46.32
C GLN A 1157 -21.55 -32.41 -46.32
N LYS A 1158 -20.34 -31.87 -46.44
CA LYS A 1158 -19.12 -32.67 -46.67
C LYS A 1158 -18.26 -33.00 -45.45
N PHE A 1159 -18.53 -32.44 -44.27
CA PHE A 1159 -17.64 -32.64 -43.12
C PHE A 1159 -17.86 -33.95 -42.33
N GLN A 1160 -18.94 -34.67 -42.61
CA GLN A 1160 -19.34 -35.84 -41.82
C GLN A 1160 -18.70 -37.17 -42.28
N LYS A 1161 -17.72 -37.14 -43.21
CA LYS A 1161 -17.16 -38.34 -43.84
C LYS A 1161 -15.63 -38.51 -43.72
N ARG A 1162 -14.96 -37.73 -42.87
CA ARG A 1162 -13.49 -37.77 -42.67
C ARG A 1162 -13.05 -37.89 -41.20
N LEU A 1163 -14.01 -38.15 -40.30
CA LEU A 1163 -13.78 -38.40 -38.86
C LEU A 1163 -14.01 -39.87 -38.47
N GLU A 1164 -14.20 -40.74 -39.48
CA GLU A 1164 -13.80 -42.16 -39.45
C GLU A 1164 -12.43 -42.26 -40.12
#